data_AF-A0A8U0SRT0-F1
#
_entry.id   AF-A0A8U0SRT0-F1
#
_cell.length_a   1.000
_cell.length_b   1.000
_cell.length_c   1.000
_cell.angle_alpha   90.00
_cell.angle_beta   90.00
_cell.angle_gamma   90.00
#
_symmetry.space_group_name_H-M   'P 1'
#
loop_
_entity.id
_entity.type
_entity.pdbx_description
1 polymer ?
#
loop_
_entity_poly.entity_id
_entity_poly.type
_entity_poly.pdbx_seq_one_letter_code
_entity_poly.pdbx_strand_id
1 'polypeptide(L)'
;MAEEYHRESMLVEWEQVKQRILHTLLASGEDALDFTQESEPSYISDVGPPGRSSLDSIEMAYARQIYIYNEKIVNGHLQPNLVELCASVAELDDKNISDLWTMVKQMTDVLLVPASDALKSRNSVEVRMEFVKQALAYLEQSYKNYTLVTVFGNLHQAQLGGVPGTYQLVRSFLNIKLPAPLPGLQDGEVEGHPVWALIYYCMRCGDLFAASQVVNRAQHQLGEFKTWFQEYMNSKDRRLSPATENKLRLHYRRALRNNTDPYKRAVYCIIGRCDITDNQSEVADKTEDYLWLKLNQVCFDDDGTSSPQDRLTLSQFQKQLLEDYGESHFTVNQQPFLYFQVLFLTAQFEAAIAFLFRMERLRCHAVHVALVLFELKLLLKSSGQSAQLLSHEPGDPPCVRRLNFVRLLMLYTRKFESTDPREALQYFYFLRDEKDSQGENMFLRCVSELVIESREFDMILGKLENDGSRKPGVIDKFTSDTKPIINKVASVAENKGLFEEAAKLYDLAKNADKVLELMNKLLSPVVPQISAPQSNKERLKNMALSIAERYRAQGISANKFVDSTFYLLLDLITFFDEYHSGHIDRAFDIIDRLKLVPLNQESVEERVAAFRNFSDEIRHNLSEVLLATMNILFTQFKRLKGTSPSSASRPQRVIEDRDSQLRSQARALITFAGMIPYRTSGDTNARLVQMEVLMN
;
A
#
# COMPACT_ATOMS: atom_id res chain seq x y z
N MET A 1 2.29 -23.20 28.53
CA MET A 1 2.43 -21.73 28.73
C MET A 1 3.81 -21.18 28.35
N ALA A 2 4.88 -21.28 29.16
CA ALA A 2 6.18 -20.65 28.77
C ALA A 2 6.85 -21.30 27.53
N GLU A 3 6.80 -22.63 27.42
CA GLU A 3 7.31 -23.35 26.24
C GLU A 3 6.45 -23.18 24.99
N GLU A 4 5.15 -22.96 25.17
CA GLU A 4 4.19 -22.64 24.09
C GLU A 4 4.45 -21.25 23.52
N TYR A 5 4.67 -20.27 24.40
CA TYR A 5 5.00 -18.90 24.02
C TYR A 5 6.37 -18.82 23.33
N HIS A 6 7.34 -19.62 23.80
CA HIS A 6 8.65 -19.71 23.15
C HIS A 6 8.55 -20.38 21.77
N ARG A 7 7.71 -21.40 21.61
CA ARG A 7 7.48 -22.07 20.34
C ARG A 7 6.74 -21.18 19.34
N GLU A 8 5.76 -20.41 19.78
CA GLU A 8 5.09 -19.39 18.94
C GLU A 8 6.04 -18.27 18.55
N SER A 9 6.86 -17.77 19.49
CA SER A 9 7.89 -16.77 19.20
C SER A 9 8.91 -17.27 18.16
N MET A 10 9.37 -18.52 18.29
CA MET A 10 10.29 -19.11 17.31
C MET A 10 9.61 -19.37 15.96
N LEU A 11 8.31 -19.68 15.92
CA LEU A 11 7.57 -19.83 14.67
C LEU A 11 7.39 -18.49 13.96
N VAL A 12 7.16 -17.41 14.71
CA VAL A 12 7.08 -16.05 14.17
C VAL A 12 8.45 -15.58 13.66
N GLU A 13 9.53 -15.78 14.44
CA GLU A 13 10.89 -15.48 14.00
C GLU A 13 11.28 -16.30 12.77
N TRP A 14 10.94 -17.60 12.75
CA TRP A 14 11.21 -18.47 11.62
C TRP A 14 10.45 -18.05 10.37
N GLU A 15 9.18 -17.67 10.47
CA GLU A 15 8.41 -17.19 9.32
C GLU A 15 8.93 -15.82 8.83
N GLN A 16 9.40 -14.95 9.73
CA GLN A 16 10.05 -13.68 9.38
C GLN A 16 11.40 -13.89 8.68
N VAL A 17 12.21 -14.85 9.12
CA VAL A 17 13.49 -15.20 8.49
C VAL A 17 13.27 -15.87 7.14
N LYS A 18 12.29 -16.78 7.06
CA LYS A 18 11.89 -17.44 5.82
C LYS A 18 11.36 -16.46 4.78
N GLN A 19 10.54 -15.49 5.19
CA GLN A 19 10.05 -14.40 4.32
C GLN A 19 11.20 -13.49 3.85
N ARG A 20 12.16 -13.15 4.73
CA ARG A 20 13.38 -12.43 4.35
C ARG A 20 14.19 -13.18 3.30
N ILE A 21 14.44 -14.47 3.53
CA ILE A 21 15.19 -15.34 2.61
C ILE A 21 14.46 -15.49 1.27
N LEU A 22 13.13 -15.67 1.27
CA LEU A 22 12.31 -15.73 0.06
C LEU A 22 12.34 -14.42 -0.73
N HIS A 23 12.32 -13.28 -0.05
CA HIS A 23 12.39 -11.97 -0.69
C HIS A 23 13.80 -11.67 -1.26
N THR A 24 14.86 -12.25 -0.67
CA THR A 24 16.23 -12.21 -1.21
C THR A 24 16.39 -13.15 -2.40
N LEU A 25 15.83 -14.36 -2.35
CA LEU A 25 15.96 -15.38 -3.41
C LEU A 25 15.08 -15.11 -4.65
N LEU A 26 13.95 -14.40 -4.48
CA LEU A 26 13.10 -13.97 -5.59
C LEU A 26 13.58 -12.66 -6.25
N ALA A 27 14.55 -11.96 -5.65
CA ALA A 27 15.17 -10.75 -6.19
C ALA A 27 16.38 -11.03 -7.09
N SER A 28 16.95 -12.25 -7.06
CA SER A 28 18.00 -12.67 -7.98
C SER A 28 17.40 -13.30 -9.24
N GLY A 29 16.83 -12.46 -10.10
CA GLY A 29 16.72 -12.76 -11.53
C GLY A 29 18.05 -12.42 -12.20
N GLU A 30 18.48 -13.25 -13.14
CA GLU A 30 19.76 -13.15 -13.88
C GLU A 30 19.94 -11.78 -14.54
N ASP A 31 20.63 -10.84 -13.90
CA ASP A 31 21.39 -9.79 -14.57
C ASP A 31 22.44 -9.20 -13.61
N ALA A 32 23.69 -9.25 -14.07
CA ALA A 32 24.94 -8.68 -13.58
C ALA A 32 25.12 -8.43 -12.06
N LEU A 33 26.09 -9.15 -11.50
CA LEU A 33 26.73 -8.91 -10.21
C LEU A 33 27.28 -7.48 -10.10
N ASP A 34 26.49 -6.53 -9.60
CA ASP A 34 26.98 -5.27 -9.04
C ASP A 34 26.68 -5.24 -7.54
N PHE A 35 27.71 -5.51 -6.72
CA PHE A 35 27.63 -5.66 -5.27
C PHE A 35 27.63 -4.31 -4.54
N THR A 36 26.73 -3.41 -4.92
CA THR A 36 26.42 -2.21 -4.11
C THR A 36 25.00 -2.32 -3.56
N GLN A 37 24.78 -3.38 -2.79
CA GLN A 37 23.53 -3.58 -2.07
C GLN A 37 23.54 -2.65 -0.84
N GLU A 38 22.95 -1.47 -0.94
CA GLU A 38 22.56 -0.71 0.25
C GLU A 38 21.64 -1.59 1.09
N SER A 39 22.06 -1.91 2.32
CA SER A 39 21.24 -2.65 3.28
C SER A 39 19.94 -1.90 3.53
N GLU A 40 18.81 -2.39 2.99
CA GLU A 40 17.50 -1.81 3.27
C GLU A 40 17.23 -1.88 4.80
N PRO A 41 16.88 -0.76 5.46
CA PRO A 41 16.52 -0.79 6.88
C PRO A 41 15.23 -1.60 7.07
N SER A 42 15.18 -2.38 8.16
CA SER A 42 13.95 -3.07 8.59
C SER A 42 12.92 -2.03 9.04
N TYR A 43 11.84 -1.86 8.28
CA TYR A 43 10.77 -0.89 8.55
C TYR A 43 9.73 -1.37 9.58
N ILE A 44 10.06 -2.37 10.39
CA ILE A 44 9.14 -2.94 11.39
C ILE A 44 9.19 -2.08 12.66
N SER A 45 8.08 -1.38 12.94
CA SER A 45 7.87 -0.67 14.22
C SER A 45 7.44 -1.67 15.31
N ASP A 46 7.88 -1.47 16.55
CA ASP A 46 7.46 -2.27 17.70
C ASP A 46 5.93 -2.20 17.86
N VAL A 47 5.28 -3.37 17.89
CA VAL A 47 3.84 -3.47 18.10
C VAL A 47 3.51 -2.97 19.50
N GLY A 48 2.83 -1.82 19.58
CA GLY A 48 2.34 -1.25 20.84
C GLY A 48 1.38 -2.19 21.59
N PRO A 49 1.04 -1.87 22.85
CA PRO A 49 0.13 -2.70 23.63
C PRO A 49 -1.22 -2.87 22.90
N PRO A 50 -1.80 -4.09 22.92
CA PRO A 50 -3.00 -4.42 22.14
C PRO A 50 -4.18 -3.52 22.51
N GLY A 51 -4.90 -3.05 21.48
CA GLY A 51 -6.13 -2.24 21.63
C GLY A 51 -5.92 -0.72 21.60
N ARG A 52 -4.70 -0.23 21.39
CA ARG A 52 -4.43 1.18 21.04
C ARG A 52 -4.05 1.29 19.57
N SER A 53 -4.48 2.38 18.94
CA SER A 53 -4.06 2.74 17.58
C SER A 53 -2.53 2.80 17.51
N SER A 54 -1.97 2.30 16.41
CA SER A 54 -0.53 2.40 16.14
C SER A 54 -0.15 3.74 15.51
N LEU A 55 -1.15 4.55 15.14
CA LEU A 55 -0.97 5.87 14.55
C LEU A 55 -0.71 6.90 15.66
N ASP A 56 0.28 7.76 15.46
CA ASP A 56 0.46 8.94 16.28
C ASP A 56 -0.56 10.05 15.92
N SER A 57 -0.52 11.18 16.64
CA SER A 57 -1.46 12.28 16.42
C SER A 57 -1.35 12.92 15.03
N ILE A 58 -0.15 12.97 14.46
CA ILE A 58 0.11 13.56 13.14
C ILE A 58 -0.33 12.59 12.05
N GLU A 59 0.01 11.31 12.17
CA GLU A 59 -0.44 10.25 11.28
C GLU A 59 -1.97 10.12 11.27
N MET A 60 -2.62 10.24 12.43
CA MET A 60 -4.09 10.26 12.55
C MET A 60 -4.69 11.51 11.89
N ALA A 61 -4.07 12.68 12.05
CA ALA A 61 -4.50 13.91 11.39
C ALA A 61 -4.40 13.78 9.86
N TYR A 62 -3.33 13.17 9.36
CA TYR A 62 -3.18 12.83 7.95
C TYR A 62 -4.24 11.83 7.47
N ALA A 63 -4.44 10.71 8.17
CA ALA A 63 -5.45 9.71 7.82
C ALA A 63 -6.86 10.33 7.71
N ARG A 64 -7.18 11.29 8.60
CA ARG A 64 -8.41 12.07 8.53
C ARG A 64 -8.51 12.92 7.25
N GLN A 65 -7.44 13.61 6.85
CA GLN A 65 -7.45 14.37 5.60
C GLN A 65 -7.60 13.46 4.38
N ILE A 66 -6.96 12.30 4.39
CA ILE A 66 -7.11 11.29 3.34
C ILE A 66 -8.54 10.74 3.29
N TYR A 67 -9.17 10.48 4.44
CA TYR A 67 -10.58 10.10 4.49
C TYR A 67 -11.48 11.16 3.83
N ILE A 68 -11.29 12.44 4.19
CA ILE A 68 -12.07 13.56 3.62
C ILE A 68 -11.85 13.67 2.10
N TYR A 69 -10.61 13.47 1.65
CA TYR A 69 -10.26 13.44 0.24
C TYR A 69 -11.04 12.34 -0.50
N ASN A 70 -10.90 11.09 -0.05
CA ASN A 70 -11.53 9.93 -0.67
C ASN A 70 -13.06 10.01 -0.64
N GLU A 71 -13.66 10.50 0.45
CA GLU A 71 -15.11 10.68 0.55
C GLU A 71 -15.64 11.64 -0.52
N LYS A 72 -14.91 12.72 -0.83
CA LYS A 72 -15.30 13.65 -1.90
C LYS A 72 -15.18 12.99 -3.28
N ILE A 73 -14.10 12.24 -3.52
CA ILE A 73 -13.86 11.52 -4.78
C ILE A 73 -14.96 10.48 -5.04
N VAL A 74 -15.24 9.64 -4.04
CA VAL A 74 -16.27 8.59 -4.11
C VAL A 74 -17.65 9.18 -4.41
N ASN A 75 -17.99 10.29 -3.78
CA ASN A 75 -19.28 10.95 -3.96
C ASN A 75 -19.37 11.77 -5.27
N GLY A 76 -18.36 11.72 -6.14
CA GLY A 76 -18.35 12.43 -7.43
C GLY A 76 -18.26 13.95 -7.33
N HIS A 77 -17.80 14.50 -6.19
CA HIS A 77 -17.55 15.93 -6.07
C HIS A 77 -16.30 16.35 -6.85
N LEU A 78 -16.12 17.66 -7.02
CA LEU A 78 -14.86 18.21 -7.54
C LEU A 78 -13.67 17.72 -6.70
N GLN A 79 -12.62 17.27 -7.38
CA GLN A 79 -11.40 16.78 -6.76
C GLN A 79 -10.84 17.85 -5.81
N PRO A 80 -10.83 17.60 -4.48
CA PRO A 80 -10.31 18.56 -3.54
C PRO A 80 -8.79 18.69 -3.68
N ASN A 81 -8.23 19.85 -3.34
CA ASN A 81 -6.80 20.05 -3.43
C ASN A 81 -6.08 19.30 -2.29
N LEU A 82 -5.51 18.13 -2.62
CA LEU A 82 -4.80 17.29 -1.64
C LEU A 82 -3.56 17.99 -1.07
N VAL A 83 -2.92 18.89 -1.82
CA VAL A 83 -1.78 19.69 -1.33
C VAL A 83 -2.19 20.52 -0.12
N GLU A 84 -3.31 21.24 -0.21
CA GLU A 84 -3.80 22.10 0.88
C GLU A 84 -4.25 21.26 2.09
N LEU A 85 -4.92 20.13 1.84
CA LEU A 85 -5.35 19.24 2.92
C LEU A 85 -4.15 18.72 3.71
N CYS A 86 -3.12 18.22 3.02
CA CYS A 86 -1.91 17.71 3.67
C CYS A 86 -1.04 18.83 4.29
N ALA A 87 -0.97 20.00 3.67
CA ALA A 87 -0.26 21.17 4.23
C ALA A 87 -0.90 21.67 5.53
N SER A 88 -2.24 21.61 5.66
CA SER A 88 -2.91 22.00 6.91
C SER A 88 -2.54 21.12 8.11
N VAL A 89 -2.13 19.87 7.88
CA VAL A 89 -1.64 18.97 8.95
C VAL A 89 -0.25 19.39 9.41
N ALA A 90 0.59 19.84 8.47
CA ALA A 90 1.95 20.29 8.75
C ALA A 90 2.00 21.54 9.63
N GLU A 91 0.98 22.41 9.57
CA GLU A 91 0.85 23.57 10.45
C GLU A 91 0.70 23.19 11.93
N LEU A 92 0.29 21.95 12.22
CA LEU A 92 0.15 21.42 13.58
C LEU A 92 1.46 20.82 14.14
N ASP A 93 2.49 20.71 13.30
CA ASP A 93 3.79 20.12 13.64
C ASP A 93 4.86 21.22 13.80
N ASP A 94 6.14 20.88 13.61
CA ASP A 94 7.23 21.83 13.69
C ASP A 94 7.39 22.71 12.45
N LYS A 95 8.09 23.83 12.64
CA LYS A 95 8.33 24.83 11.59
C LYS A 95 9.02 24.24 10.35
N ASN A 96 9.93 23.28 10.52
CA ASN A 96 10.63 22.68 9.38
C ASN A 96 9.66 21.89 8.48
N ILE A 97 8.66 21.24 9.07
CA ILE A 97 7.59 20.55 8.33
C ILE A 97 6.71 21.57 7.60
N SER A 98 6.35 22.67 8.25
CA SER A 98 5.60 23.76 7.59
C SER A 98 6.39 24.36 6.41
N ASP A 99 7.69 24.59 6.57
CA ASP A 99 8.57 25.09 5.51
C ASP A 99 8.71 24.06 4.38
N LEU A 100 8.81 22.77 4.71
CA LEU A 100 8.79 21.65 3.75
C LEU A 100 7.51 21.67 2.90
N TRP A 101 6.34 21.82 3.52
CA TRP A 101 5.07 21.85 2.77
C TRP A 101 4.87 23.13 1.97
N THR A 102 5.42 24.25 2.42
CA THR A 102 5.46 25.49 1.64
C THR A 102 6.26 25.28 0.34
N MET A 103 7.39 24.60 0.43
CA MET A 103 8.19 24.21 -0.74
C MET A 103 7.44 23.22 -1.64
N VAL A 104 6.80 22.20 -1.07
CA VAL A 104 5.98 21.24 -1.83
C VAL A 104 4.90 21.97 -2.62
N LYS A 105 4.15 22.84 -1.96
CA LYS A 105 3.10 23.67 -2.58
C LYS A 105 3.64 24.47 -3.76
N GLN A 106 4.75 25.19 -3.59
CA GLN A 106 5.36 25.97 -4.66
C GLN A 106 5.79 25.12 -5.85
N MET A 107 6.47 24.00 -5.60
CA MET A 107 7.00 23.12 -6.66
C MET A 107 5.91 22.31 -7.36
N THR A 108 4.76 22.10 -6.72
CA THR A 108 3.60 21.41 -7.31
C THR A 108 2.62 22.34 -8.03
N ASP A 109 2.78 23.66 -7.89
CA ASP A 109 1.98 24.67 -8.60
C ASP A 109 2.46 24.82 -10.05
N VAL A 110 2.38 23.72 -10.81
CA VAL A 110 2.80 23.64 -12.20
C VAL A 110 1.57 23.29 -13.04
N LEU A 111 1.30 24.10 -14.07
CA LEU A 111 0.24 23.81 -15.02
C LEU A 111 0.64 22.62 -15.89
N LEU A 112 0.23 21.43 -15.47
CA LEU A 112 0.41 20.22 -16.26
C LEU A 112 -0.70 20.14 -17.29
N VAL A 113 -0.32 20.09 -18.57
CA VAL A 113 -1.23 19.57 -19.60
C VAL A 113 -1.59 18.14 -19.19
N PRO A 114 -2.87 17.71 -19.24
CA PRO A 114 -3.26 16.33 -18.96
C PRO A 114 -2.52 15.39 -19.90
N ALA A 115 -1.38 14.88 -19.44
CA ALA A 115 -0.53 13.98 -20.20
C ALA A 115 -0.86 12.57 -19.76
N SER A 116 -1.04 11.68 -20.73
CA SER A 116 -1.19 10.24 -20.46
C SER A 116 0.08 9.60 -19.89
N ASP A 117 1.21 10.29 -19.95
CA ASP A 117 2.54 9.80 -19.60
C ASP A 117 3.34 10.87 -18.82
N ALA A 118 3.53 10.61 -17.52
CA ALA A 118 4.23 11.51 -16.59
C ALA A 118 5.70 11.73 -16.99
N LEU A 119 6.37 10.71 -17.53
CA LEU A 119 7.78 10.80 -17.93
C LEU A 119 7.94 11.75 -19.12
N LYS A 120 7.09 11.60 -20.15
CA LYS A 120 7.11 12.49 -21.31
C LYS A 120 6.78 13.93 -20.91
N SER A 121 5.79 14.11 -20.05
CA SER A 121 5.40 15.45 -19.58
C SER A 121 6.55 16.11 -18.82
N ARG A 122 7.15 15.42 -17.84
CA ARG A 122 8.27 15.94 -17.03
C ARG A 122 9.53 16.21 -17.83
N ASN A 123 9.77 15.48 -18.91
CA ASN A 123 10.95 15.67 -19.76
C ASN A 123 10.77 16.76 -20.83
N SER A 124 9.54 17.29 -21.02
CA SER A 124 9.32 18.44 -21.90
C SER A 124 10.14 19.65 -21.44
N VAL A 125 10.55 20.49 -22.38
CA VAL A 125 11.35 21.69 -22.08
C VAL A 125 10.54 22.65 -21.22
N GLU A 126 9.26 22.80 -21.54
CA GLU A 126 8.32 23.70 -20.90
C GLU A 126 8.12 23.35 -19.41
N VAL A 127 7.92 22.07 -19.10
CA VAL A 127 7.73 21.62 -17.70
C VAL A 127 9.03 21.72 -16.91
N ARG A 128 10.18 21.36 -17.51
CA ARG A 128 11.49 21.52 -16.84
C ARG A 128 11.82 22.97 -16.54
N MET A 129 11.51 23.87 -17.47
CA MET A 129 11.63 25.32 -17.27
C MET A 129 10.74 25.80 -16.12
N GLU A 130 9.49 25.35 -16.08
CA GLU A 130 8.56 25.74 -15.02
C GLU A 130 9.01 25.22 -13.65
N PHE A 131 9.53 23.99 -13.53
CA PHE A 131 10.10 23.51 -12.27
C PHE A 131 11.26 24.38 -11.77
N VAL A 132 12.19 24.74 -12.66
CA VAL A 132 13.31 25.62 -12.29
C VAL A 132 12.82 27.01 -11.91
N LYS A 133 11.81 27.53 -12.60
CA LYS A 133 11.17 28.81 -12.27
C LYS A 133 10.51 28.78 -10.89
N GLN A 134 9.79 27.71 -10.55
CA GLN A 134 9.19 27.56 -9.22
C GLN A 134 10.24 27.41 -8.12
N ALA A 135 11.32 26.67 -8.38
CA ALA A 135 12.44 26.54 -7.45
C ALA A 135 13.14 27.88 -7.20
N LEU A 136 13.39 28.65 -8.27
CA LEU A 136 13.95 30.00 -8.16
C LEU A 136 13.02 30.93 -7.38
N ALA A 137 11.72 30.92 -7.67
CA ALA A 137 10.74 31.74 -6.94
C ALA A 137 10.71 31.40 -5.45
N TYR A 138 10.77 30.11 -5.09
CA TYR A 138 10.87 29.68 -3.69
C TYR A 138 12.12 30.23 -3.01
N LEU A 139 13.29 30.04 -3.63
CA LEU A 139 14.58 30.49 -3.09
C LEU A 139 14.66 32.01 -2.99
N GLU A 140 14.13 32.73 -3.97
CA GLU A 140 14.06 34.19 -4.01
C GLU A 140 13.15 34.74 -2.90
N GLN A 141 11.96 34.16 -2.72
CA GLN A 141 11.02 34.57 -1.69
C GLN A 141 11.53 34.24 -0.28
N SER A 142 12.14 33.06 -0.10
CA SER A 142 12.79 32.67 1.16
C SER A 142 13.88 33.67 1.54
N TYR A 143 14.72 34.07 0.59
CA TYR A 143 15.78 35.04 0.84
C TYR A 143 15.26 36.46 1.10
N LYS A 144 14.20 36.87 0.39
CA LYS A 144 13.53 38.14 0.66
C LYS A 144 12.96 38.18 2.08
N ASN A 145 12.37 37.09 2.55
CA ASN A 145 11.90 36.95 3.93
C ASN A 145 13.07 36.98 4.93
N TYR A 146 14.18 36.30 4.64
CA TYR A 146 15.40 36.37 5.46
C TYR A 146 15.95 37.81 5.56
N THR A 147 15.97 38.53 4.44
CA THR A 147 16.40 39.93 4.36
C THR A 147 15.50 40.81 5.21
N LEU A 148 14.19 40.62 5.10
CA LEU A 148 13.18 41.31 5.91
C LEU A 148 13.40 41.08 7.40
N VAL A 149 13.47 39.82 7.83
CA VAL A 149 13.67 39.46 9.24
C VAL A 149 15.00 40.00 9.78
N THR A 150 16.06 39.96 8.98
CA THR A 150 17.38 40.47 9.38
C THR A 150 17.35 41.99 9.57
N VAL A 151 16.70 42.73 8.68
CA VAL A 151 16.55 44.19 8.78
C VAL A 151 15.71 44.59 9.98
N PHE A 152 14.54 43.94 10.18
CA PHE A 152 13.68 44.22 11.32
C PHE A 152 14.28 43.79 12.66
N GLY A 153 15.15 42.77 12.67
CA GLY A 153 15.91 42.38 13.85
C GLY A 153 17.03 43.37 14.22
N ASN A 154 17.47 44.23 13.29
CA ASN A 154 18.62 45.12 13.45
C ASN A 154 18.31 46.57 13.03
N LEU A 155 17.11 47.07 13.34
CA LEU A 155 16.60 48.36 12.84
C LEU A 155 17.55 49.55 13.04
N HIS A 156 18.24 49.61 14.18
CA HIS A 156 19.19 50.68 14.48
C HIS A 156 20.35 50.74 13.49
N GLN A 157 20.92 49.58 13.14
CA GLN A 157 22.00 49.49 12.17
C GLN A 157 21.49 49.58 10.74
N ALA A 158 20.32 48.99 10.47
CA ALA A 158 19.74 48.91 9.14
C ALA A 158 19.37 50.29 8.57
N GLN A 159 18.96 51.23 9.44
CA GLN A 159 18.51 52.57 9.07
C GLN A 159 17.39 52.53 7.99
N LEU A 160 16.42 51.63 8.19
CA LEU A 160 15.30 51.47 7.27
C LEU A 160 14.46 52.76 7.24
N GLY A 161 14.38 53.38 6.06
CA GLY A 161 13.57 54.58 5.82
C GLY A 161 12.06 54.28 5.73
N GLY A 162 11.26 55.33 5.51
CA GLY A 162 9.79 55.22 5.45
C GLY A 162 9.19 54.73 4.13
N VAL A 163 9.98 54.53 3.08
CA VAL A 163 9.49 54.09 1.75
C VAL A 163 9.57 52.56 1.65
N PRO A 164 8.44 51.85 1.50
CA PRO A 164 8.44 50.40 1.34
C PRO A 164 8.99 50.00 -0.04
N GLY A 165 9.64 48.84 -0.12
CA GLY A 165 10.08 48.24 -1.37
C GLY A 165 11.38 47.45 -1.24
N THR A 166 11.61 46.51 -2.16
CA THR A 166 12.80 45.63 -2.13
C THR A 166 14.10 46.42 -2.25
N TYR A 167 14.12 47.50 -3.06
CA TYR A 167 15.28 48.38 -3.18
C TYR A 167 15.73 48.94 -1.83
N GLN A 168 14.80 49.52 -1.06
CA GLN A 168 15.10 50.10 0.25
C GLN A 168 15.42 49.05 1.30
N LEU A 169 14.75 47.89 1.22
CA LEU A 169 15.03 46.76 2.08
C LEU A 169 16.46 46.25 1.88
N VAL A 170 16.89 46.05 0.63
CA VAL A 170 18.25 45.61 0.28
C VAL A 170 19.29 46.64 0.69
N ARG A 171 19.03 47.94 0.46
CA ARG A 171 19.91 49.01 0.94
C ARG A 171 20.12 48.93 2.46
N SER A 172 19.03 48.78 3.20
CA SER A 172 19.08 48.65 4.67
C SER A 172 19.77 47.36 5.13
N PHE A 173 19.63 46.28 4.36
CA PHE A 173 20.31 45.02 4.61
C PHE A 173 21.82 45.11 4.38
N LEU A 174 22.26 45.88 3.39
CA LEU A 174 23.69 46.10 3.14
C LEU A 174 24.38 46.87 4.27
N ASN A 175 23.70 47.80 4.96
CA ASN A 175 24.22 48.44 6.18
C ASN A 175 24.58 47.42 7.28
N ILE A 176 23.90 46.27 7.28
CA ILE A 176 24.15 45.17 8.23
C ILE A 176 25.23 44.23 7.70
N LYS A 177 25.13 43.81 6.44
CA LYS A 177 26.01 42.81 5.83
C LYS A 177 27.39 43.34 5.46
N LEU A 178 27.47 44.60 5.03
CA LEU A 178 28.68 45.28 4.59
C LEU A 178 28.91 46.55 5.40
N PRO A 179 29.17 46.45 6.72
CA PRO A 179 29.33 47.61 7.59
C PRO A 179 30.62 48.41 7.30
N ALA A 180 31.57 47.83 6.56
CA ALA A 180 32.81 48.47 6.15
C ALA A 180 33.03 48.32 4.63
N PRO A 181 33.68 49.29 3.97
CA PRO A 181 34.00 49.20 2.55
C PRO A 181 34.91 47.98 2.30
N LEU A 182 34.46 47.07 1.44
CA LEU A 182 35.29 45.96 0.99
C LEU A 182 36.24 46.46 -0.11
N PRO A 183 37.56 46.19 -0.02
CA PRO A 183 38.48 46.52 -1.09
C PRO A 183 38.17 45.67 -2.33
N GLY A 184 38.31 46.27 -3.51
CA GLY A 184 38.16 45.55 -4.78
C GLY A 184 36.80 45.66 -5.46
N LEU A 185 35.80 46.31 -4.83
CA LEU A 185 34.51 46.61 -5.46
C LEU A 185 34.65 47.66 -6.56
N GLN A 186 33.91 47.49 -7.67
CA GLN A 186 34.07 48.27 -8.89
C GLN A 186 32.82 49.07 -9.27
N ASP A 187 32.99 50.00 -10.21
CA ASP A 187 31.94 50.83 -10.82
C ASP A 187 31.20 51.77 -9.86
N GLY A 188 31.74 51.98 -8.66
CA GLY A 188 31.32 53.02 -7.73
C GLY A 188 30.14 52.63 -6.83
N GLU A 189 29.49 53.66 -6.28
CA GLU A 189 28.43 53.52 -5.29
C GLU A 189 27.18 54.30 -5.71
N VAL A 190 26.01 53.79 -5.33
CA VAL A 190 24.72 54.47 -5.40
C VAL A 190 24.22 54.67 -3.99
N GLU A 191 24.03 55.93 -3.59
CA GLU A 191 23.57 56.29 -2.23
C GLU A 191 24.45 55.66 -1.12
N GLY A 192 25.77 55.68 -1.30
CA GLY A 192 26.75 55.17 -0.34
C GLY A 192 26.88 53.65 -0.27
N HIS A 193 26.31 52.92 -1.25
CA HIS A 193 26.36 51.46 -1.30
C HIS A 193 26.92 50.97 -2.63
N PRO A 194 27.74 49.89 -2.65
CA PRO A 194 28.32 49.36 -3.87
C PRO A 194 27.27 48.93 -4.90
N VAL A 195 27.43 49.38 -6.15
CA VAL A 195 26.46 49.16 -7.25
C VAL A 195 26.15 47.68 -7.45
N TRP A 196 27.19 46.84 -7.54
CA TRP A 196 27.02 45.41 -7.84
C TRP A 196 26.40 44.62 -6.69
N ALA A 197 26.70 44.98 -5.44
CA ALA A 197 26.07 44.37 -4.28
C ALA A 197 24.56 44.66 -4.24
N LEU A 198 24.16 45.92 -4.53
CA LEU A 198 22.75 46.29 -4.66
C LEU A 198 22.04 45.50 -5.77
N ILE A 199 22.66 45.38 -6.96
CA ILE A 199 22.09 44.61 -8.08
C ILE A 199 21.94 43.14 -7.68
N TYR A 200 23.01 42.53 -7.15
CA TYR A 200 23.04 41.13 -6.74
C TYR A 200 21.94 40.80 -5.74
N TYR A 201 21.82 41.54 -4.64
CA TYR A 201 20.82 41.24 -3.62
C TYR A 201 19.39 41.56 -4.04
N CYS A 202 19.18 42.54 -4.94
CA CYS A 202 17.86 42.74 -5.56
C CYS A 202 17.47 41.53 -6.42
N MET A 203 18.40 41.02 -7.24
CA MET A 203 18.19 39.80 -8.02
C MET A 203 17.97 38.57 -7.12
N ARG A 204 18.74 38.44 -6.04
CA ARG A 204 18.62 37.33 -5.07
C ARG A 204 17.27 37.31 -4.35
N CYS A 205 16.63 38.48 -4.20
CA CYS A 205 15.27 38.64 -3.70
C CYS A 205 14.19 38.46 -4.79
N GLY A 206 14.57 38.13 -6.02
CA GLY A 206 13.66 37.96 -7.17
C GLY A 206 13.09 39.25 -7.75
N ASP A 207 13.59 40.42 -7.33
CA ASP A 207 13.05 41.72 -7.75
C ASP A 207 13.96 42.39 -8.80
N LEU A 208 13.75 41.99 -10.05
CA LEU A 208 14.48 42.54 -11.20
C LEU A 208 14.15 44.03 -11.43
N PHE A 209 12.98 44.50 -11.02
CA PHE A 209 12.63 45.92 -11.13
C PHE A 209 13.44 46.78 -10.15
N ALA A 210 13.61 46.32 -8.91
CA ALA A 210 14.50 46.96 -7.95
C ALA A 210 15.97 46.98 -8.44
N ALA A 211 16.45 45.87 -9.01
CA ALA A 211 17.77 45.81 -9.63
C ALA A 211 17.88 46.80 -10.82
N SER A 212 16.83 46.93 -11.64
CA SER A 212 16.77 47.90 -12.75
C SER A 212 16.86 49.35 -12.27
N GLN A 213 16.27 49.67 -11.12
CA GLN A 213 16.41 51.01 -10.52
C GLN A 213 17.87 51.32 -10.20
N VAL A 214 18.64 50.35 -9.67
CA VAL A 214 20.08 50.50 -9.44
C VAL A 214 20.82 50.70 -10.76
N VAL A 215 20.55 49.85 -11.75
CA VAL A 215 21.20 49.90 -13.08
C VAL A 215 20.96 51.25 -13.78
N ASN A 216 19.74 51.78 -13.69
CA ASN A 216 19.41 53.08 -14.26
C ASN A 216 20.10 54.24 -13.55
N ARG A 217 20.26 54.18 -12.23
CA ARG A 217 20.99 55.20 -11.44
C ARG A 217 22.49 55.18 -11.72
N ALA A 218 23.07 53.99 -11.94
CA ALA A 218 24.49 53.80 -12.24
C ALA A 218 24.79 53.73 -13.77
N GLN A 219 23.84 54.09 -14.63
CA GLN A 219 23.92 53.82 -16.08
C GLN A 219 25.21 54.29 -16.77
N HIS A 220 25.77 55.42 -16.32
CA HIS A 220 26.98 56.00 -16.91
C HIS A 220 28.25 55.19 -16.59
N GLN A 221 28.21 54.39 -15.51
CA GLN A 221 29.33 53.56 -15.05
C GLN A 221 29.25 52.12 -15.61
N LEU A 222 28.05 51.66 -15.99
CA LEU A 222 27.78 50.26 -16.34
C LEU A 222 27.95 49.91 -17.82
N GLY A 223 28.13 50.88 -18.70
CA GLY A 223 28.35 50.64 -20.14
C GLY A 223 27.24 49.80 -20.79
N GLU A 224 27.63 48.77 -21.55
CA GLU A 224 26.71 47.86 -22.25
C GLU A 224 25.90 46.94 -21.31
N PHE A 225 26.25 46.86 -20.02
CA PHE A 225 25.52 45.99 -19.10
C PHE A 225 24.03 46.37 -18.98
N LYS A 226 23.72 47.66 -19.06
CA LYS A 226 22.32 48.15 -18.99
C LYS A 226 21.45 47.54 -20.09
N THR A 227 21.96 47.47 -21.32
CA THR A 227 21.18 46.95 -22.46
C THR A 227 20.97 45.44 -22.32
N TRP A 228 22.01 44.70 -21.91
CA TRP A 228 21.90 43.27 -21.62
C TRP A 228 20.91 43.00 -20.49
N PHE A 229 20.95 43.79 -19.40
CA PHE A 229 20.03 43.63 -18.28
C PHE A 229 18.57 43.89 -18.68
N GLN A 230 18.32 44.92 -19.50
CA GLN A 230 16.98 45.21 -20.02
C GLN A 230 16.45 44.10 -20.93
N GLU A 231 17.29 43.52 -21.79
CA GLU A 231 16.94 42.35 -22.61
C GLU A 231 16.57 41.14 -21.72
N TYR A 232 17.39 40.86 -20.71
CA TYR A 232 17.16 39.77 -19.75
C TYR A 232 15.83 39.94 -19.00
N MET A 233 15.51 41.14 -18.52
CA MET A 233 14.27 41.44 -17.80
C MET A 233 13.01 41.29 -18.66
N ASN A 234 13.08 41.70 -19.92
CA ASN A 234 11.92 41.72 -20.82
C ASN A 234 11.64 40.35 -21.45
N SER A 235 12.56 39.40 -21.29
CA SER A 235 12.41 38.03 -21.74
C SER A 235 11.49 37.24 -20.79
N LYS A 236 10.54 36.49 -21.34
CA LYS A 236 9.58 35.68 -20.56
C LYS A 236 10.30 34.66 -19.66
N ASP A 237 11.40 34.10 -20.15
CA ASP A 237 12.15 33.05 -19.47
C ASP A 237 13.39 33.59 -18.74
N ARG A 238 13.50 34.92 -18.60
CA ARG A 238 14.70 35.59 -18.06
C ARG A 238 15.96 35.12 -18.80
N ARG A 239 15.98 35.29 -20.13
CA ARG A 239 17.08 34.84 -21.02
C ARG A 239 17.48 35.92 -22.01
N LEU A 240 18.78 36.00 -22.28
CA LEU A 240 19.34 36.77 -23.38
C LEU A 240 19.17 36.01 -24.71
N SER A 241 19.13 36.74 -25.82
CA SER A 241 19.26 36.16 -27.15
C SER A 241 20.63 35.48 -27.32
N PRO A 242 20.76 34.43 -28.15
CA PRO A 242 22.02 33.72 -28.34
C PRO A 242 23.18 34.63 -28.76
N ALA A 243 22.89 35.67 -29.56
CA ALA A 243 23.89 36.64 -30.00
C ALA A 243 24.38 37.54 -28.85
N THR A 244 23.46 38.08 -28.04
CA THR A 244 23.81 38.91 -26.89
C THR A 244 24.52 38.10 -25.81
N GLU A 245 24.04 36.89 -25.53
CA GLU A 245 24.65 35.98 -24.56
C GLU A 245 26.10 35.65 -24.92
N ASN A 246 26.37 35.29 -26.18
CA ASN A 246 27.74 35.01 -26.63
C ASN A 246 28.67 36.23 -26.49
N LYS A 247 28.18 37.45 -26.74
CA LYS A 247 28.95 38.68 -26.50
C LYS A 247 29.26 38.88 -25.03
N LEU A 248 28.27 38.69 -24.15
CA LEU A 248 28.44 38.82 -22.71
C LEU A 248 29.43 37.78 -22.17
N ARG A 249 29.31 36.52 -22.59
CA ARG A 249 30.26 35.45 -22.22
C ARG A 249 31.68 35.76 -22.64
N LEU A 250 31.88 36.26 -23.86
CA LEU A 250 33.19 36.67 -24.35
C LEU A 250 33.77 37.82 -23.54
N HIS A 251 32.95 38.82 -23.21
CA HIS A 251 33.34 39.93 -22.35
C HIS A 251 33.75 39.44 -20.96
N TYR A 252 32.94 38.57 -20.35
CA TYR A 252 33.23 38.00 -19.04
C TYR A 252 34.59 37.29 -19.01
N ARG A 253 34.82 36.37 -19.96
CA ARG A 253 36.08 35.60 -20.02
C ARG A 253 37.32 36.48 -20.19
N ARG A 254 37.21 37.55 -20.98
CA ARG A 254 38.37 38.41 -21.30
C ARG A 254 38.65 39.44 -20.22
N ALA A 255 37.62 40.01 -19.60
CA ALA A 255 37.75 41.20 -18.77
C ALA A 255 37.31 41.01 -17.30
N LEU A 256 36.43 40.04 -17.01
CA LEU A 256 35.78 39.94 -15.70
C LEU A 256 36.10 38.68 -14.90
N ARG A 257 36.59 37.61 -15.53
CA ARG A 257 36.84 36.34 -14.84
C ARG A 257 37.73 36.47 -13.60
N ASN A 258 38.77 37.29 -13.70
CA ASN A 258 39.70 37.56 -12.60
C ASN A 258 39.42 38.92 -11.92
N ASN A 259 38.20 39.43 -12.03
CA ASN A 259 37.82 40.70 -11.42
C ASN A 259 37.81 40.58 -9.89
N THR A 260 38.15 41.67 -9.20
CA THR A 260 38.19 41.73 -7.73
C THR A 260 36.82 41.90 -7.10
N ASP A 261 35.80 42.32 -7.86
CA ASP A 261 34.44 42.49 -7.36
C ASP A 261 33.64 41.18 -7.53
N PRO A 262 33.37 40.43 -6.45
CA PRO A 262 32.70 39.15 -6.54
C PRO A 262 31.20 39.28 -6.89
N TYR A 263 30.55 40.38 -6.50
CA TYR A 263 29.15 40.63 -6.86
C TYR A 263 29.01 40.89 -8.35
N LYS A 264 29.94 41.65 -8.93
CA LYS A 264 30.01 41.88 -10.38
C LYS A 264 30.17 40.56 -11.12
N ARG A 265 31.11 39.71 -10.72
CA ARG A 265 31.29 38.40 -11.34
C ARG A 265 30.01 37.56 -11.27
N ALA A 266 29.41 37.45 -10.09
CA ALA A 266 28.20 36.66 -9.89
C ALA A 266 27.01 37.15 -10.75
N VAL A 267 26.76 38.46 -10.82
CA VAL A 267 25.68 39.03 -11.63
C VAL A 267 25.87 38.72 -13.13
N TYR A 268 27.10 38.84 -13.63
CA TYR A 268 27.42 38.47 -15.00
C TYR A 268 27.28 36.96 -15.26
N CYS A 269 27.72 36.12 -14.33
CA CYS A 269 27.57 34.66 -14.41
C CYS A 269 26.10 34.21 -14.45
N ILE A 270 25.22 34.90 -13.70
CA ILE A 270 23.78 34.62 -13.68
C ILE A 270 23.13 34.97 -15.01
N ILE A 271 23.35 36.20 -15.50
CA ILE A 271 22.71 36.71 -16.73
C ILE A 271 23.29 36.02 -17.96
N GLY A 272 24.60 35.78 -17.98
CA GLY A 272 25.35 35.19 -19.09
C GLY A 272 25.41 33.67 -19.09
N ARG A 273 24.95 33.02 -18.01
CA ARG A 273 25.03 31.57 -17.79
C ARG A 273 26.43 31.02 -18.10
N CYS A 274 27.46 31.59 -17.48
CA CYS A 274 28.86 31.24 -17.74
C CYS A 274 29.66 30.97 -16.46
N ASP A 275 30.84 30.38 -16.65
CA ASP A 275 31.77 30.00 -15.59
C ASP A 275 31.11 29.07 -14.56
N ILE A 276 30.40 28.05 -15.07
CA ILE A 276 29.65 27.08 -14.26
C ILE A 276 30.53 26.30 -13.27
N THR A 277 31.85 26.30 -13.47
CA THR A 277 32.83 25.68 -12.58
C THR A 277 33.08 26.49 -11.32
N ASP A 278 32.89 27.81 -11.37
CA ASP A 278 33.04 28.66 -10.20
C ASP A 278 31.74 28.61 -9.37
N ASN A 279 31.89 28.45 -8.06
CA ASN A 279 30.78 28.42 -7.12
C ASN A 279 30.45 29.82 -6.58
N GLN A 280 31.27 30.84 -6.90
CA GLN A 280 31.15 32.21 -6.40
C GLN A 280 31.00 32.24 -4.87
N SER A 281 31.80 31.43 -4.16
CA SER A 281 31.69 31.21 -2.71
C SER A 281 31.93 32.47 -1.87
N GLU A 282 32.50 33.52 -2.46
CA GLU A 282 32.65 34.85 -1.84
C GLU A 282 31.30 35.55 -1.59
N VAL A 283 30.25 35.22 -2.37
CA VAL A 283 28.90 35.80 -2.25
C VAL A 283 27.80 34.76 -2.06
N ALA A 284 28.02 33.53 -2.51
CA ALA A 284 27.10 32.39 -2.36
C ALA A 284 27.71 31.37 -1.39
N ASP A 285 27.67 31.68 -0.09
CA ASP A 285 28.30 30.89 0.98
C ASP A 285 27.38 29.81 1.57
N LYS A 286 26.07 29.87 1.29
CA LYS A 286 25.09 28.85 1.72
C LYS A 286 24.66 27.94 0.60
N THR A 287 24.20 26.74 0.95
CA THR A 287 23.62 25.77 0.02
C THR A 287 22.45 26.34 -0.79
N GLU A 288 21.56 27.12 -0.17
CA GLU A 288 20.45 27.77 -0.87
C GLU A 288 20.91 28.79 -1.91
N ASP A 289 22.00 29.52 -1.61
CA ASP A 289 22.59 30.50 -2.53
C ASP A 289 23.28 29.79 -3.70
N TYR A 290 23.97 28.68 -3.42
CA TYR A 290 24.52 27.79 -4.43
C TYR A 290 23.44 27.21 -5.35
N LEU A 291 22.34 26.69 -4.80
CA LEU A 291 21.22 26.18 -5.59
C LEU A 291 20.62 27.27 -6.48
N TRP A 292 20.35 28.46 -5.91
CA TRP A 292 19.80 29.59 -6.66
C TRP A 292 20.73 30.01 -7.81
N LEU A 293 22.04 30.08 -7.56
CA LEU A 293 23.05 30.41 -8.57
C LEU A 293 23.06 29.37 -9.71
N LYS A 294 23.18 28.09 -9.38
CA LYS A 294 23.26 27.02 -10.40
C LYS A 294 21.96 26.87 -11.17
N LEU A 295 20.79 27.01 -10.53
CA LEU A 295 19.49 26.98 -11.20
C LEU A 295 19.32 28.13 -12.21
N ASN A 296 19.84 29.33 -11.91
CA ASN A 296 19.88 30.42 -12.89
C ASN A 296 20.77 30.10 -14.11
N GLN A 297 21.82 29.29 -13.91
CA GLN A 297 22.75 28.88 -14.97
C GLN A 297 22.25 27.71 -15.82
N VAL A 298 21.13 27.06 -15.46
CA VAL A 298 20.59 25.91 -16.20
C VAL A 298 20.14 26.31 -17.61
N CYS A 299 20.57 25.50 -18.58
CA CYS A 299 20.19 25.55 -19.99
C CYS A 299 19.32 24.34 -20.37
N PHE A 300 18.24 24.59 -21.13
CA PHE A 300 17.29 23.56 -21.55
C PHE A 300 17.38 23.19 -23.04
N ASP A 301 17.87 24.13 -23.87
CA ASP A 301 18.09 23.93 -25.30
C ASP A 301 19.52 23.43 -25.57
N ASP A 302 19.66 22.45 -26.46
CA ASP A 302 20.96 22.03 -26.98
C ASP A 302 21.21 22.68 -28.34
N ASP A 303 21.53 23.97 -28.33
CA ASP A 303 21.79 24.71 -29.56
C ASP A 303 23.17 24.41 -30.18
N GLY A 304 24.02 23.58 -29.54
CA GLY A 304 25.37 23.27 -30.02
C GLY A 304 26.34 24.47 -30.17
N THR A 305 25.87 25.70 -29.93
CA THR A 305 26.61 26.95 -30.13
C THR A 305 27.46 27.36 -28.93
N SER A 306 27.12 26.90 -27.72
CA SER A 306 27.84 27.19 -26.49
C SER A 306 28.96 26.19 -26.25
N SER A 307 30.14 26.64 -25.83
CA SER A 307 31.22 25.73 -25.42
C SER A 307 30.79 24.86 -24.22
N PRO A 308 31.26 23.59 -24.13
CA PRO A 308 30.89 22.69 -23.03
C PRO A 308 31.15 23.24 -21.62
N GLN A 309 32.16 24.11 -21.47
CA GLN A 309 32.55 24.73 -20.19
C GLN A 309 31.54 25.77 -19.68
N ASP A 310 30.58 26.20 -20.48
CA ASP A 310 29.52 27.15 -20.10
C ASP A 310 28.12 26.51 -20.16
N ARG A 311 28.03 25.18 -20.27
CA ARG A 311 26.77 24.48 -20.41
C ARG A 311 26.49 23.60 -19.19
N LEU A 312 25.51 23.99 -18.40
CA LEU A 312 24.95 23.17 -17.31
C LEU A 312 23.51 22.81 -17.67
N THR A 313 23.22 21.53 -17.88
CA THR A 313 21.83 21.06 -18.02
C THR A 313 21.26 20.69 -16.66
N LEU A 314 19.92 20.71 -16.53
CA LEU A 314 19.25 20.29 -15.29
C LEU A 314 19.65 18.85 -14.90
N SER A 315 19.70 17.94 -15.88
CA SER A 315 20.11 16.55 -15.67
C SER A 315 21.54 16.39 -15.14
N GLN A 316 22.48 17.20 -15.64
CA GLN A 316 23.85 17.22 -15.14
C GLN A 316 23.89 17.71 -13.68
N PHE A 317 23.12 18.75 -13.38
CA PHE A 317 23.06 19.29 -12.02
C PHE A 317 22.39 18.32 -11.04
N GLN A 318 21.30 17.67 -11.45
CA GLN A 318 20.63 16.62 -10.66
C GLN A 318 21.59 15.47 -10.33
N LYS A 319 22.31 14.97 -11.34
CA LYS A 319 23.34 13.93 -11.15
C LYS A 319 24.41 14.37 -10.16
N GLN A 320 24.91 15.60 -10.29
CA GLN A 320 25.92 16.13 -9.39
C GLN A 320 25.46 16.12 -7.93
N LEU A 321 24.22 16.51 -7.67
CA LEU A 321 23.68 16.59 -6.32
C LEU A 321 23.40 15.20 -5.71
N LEU A 322 22.88 14.28 -6.52
CA LEU A 322 22.46 12.95 -6.05
C LEU A 322 23.61 11.94 -6.00
N GLU A 323 24.43 11.88 -7.06
CA GLU A 323 25.45 10.84 -7.24
C GLU A 323 26.86 11.35 -6.86
N ASP A 324 27.26 12.54 -7.34
CA ASP A 324 28.64 13.01 -7.16
C ASP A 324 28.88 13.59 -5.75
N TYR A 325 27.91 14.35 -5.21
CA TYR A 325 27.95 14.88 -3.84
C TYR A 325 27.33 13.89 -2.86
N GLY A 326 26.09 13.47 -3.14
CA GLY A 326 25.37 12.48 -2.35
C GLY A 326 25.17 12.85 -0.87
N GLU A 327 24.71 11.87 -0.10
CA GLU A 327 24.26 12.08 1.28
C GLU A 327 25.38 12.43 2.27
N SER A 328 26.61 11.99 2.00
CA SER A 328 27.77 12.25 2.86
C SER A 328 28.14 13.72 2.84
N HIS A 329 28.12 14.37 1.68
CA HIS A 329 28.41 15.79 1.51
C HIS A 329 27.44 16.68 2.30
N PHE A 330 26.15 16.33 2.30
CA PHE A 330 25.12 17.13 2.99
C PHE A 330 24.93 16.76 4.46
N THR A 331 25.74 15.83 5.00
CA THR A 331 25.65 15.41 6.41
C THR A 331 24.21 15.07 6.82
N VAL A 332 23.52 14.24 6.02
CA VAL A 332 22.06 14.03 6.09
C VAL A 332 21.50 13.69 7.47
N ASN A 333 22.28 13.03 8.33
CA ASN A 333 21.88 12.70 9.70
C ASN A 333 21.71 13.95 10.59
N GLN A 334 22.39 15.04 10.26
CA GLN A 334 22.32 16.31 10.98
C GLN A 334 21.37 17.30 10.28
N GLN A 335 21.31 17.26 8.95
CA GLN A 335 20.55 18.23 8.14
C GLN A 335 19.60 17.56 7.14
N PRO A 336 18.62 16.76 7.59
CA PRO A 336 17.73 16.02 6.71
C PRO A 336 16.87 16.91 5.82
N PHE A 337 16.35 18.01 6.38
CA PHE A 337 15.52 18.98 5.64
C PHE A 337 16.29 19.68 4.53
N LEU A 338 17.58 19.97 4.74
CA LEU A 338 18.42 20.61 3.74
C LEU A 338 18.61 19.70 2.52
N TYR A 339 18.90 18.42 2.75
CA TYR A 339 19.08 17.49 1.64
C TYR A 339 17.77 17.21 0.90
N PHE A 340 16.66 17.08 1.63
CA PHE A 340 15.33 17.02 1.01
C PHE A 340 15.07 18.26 0.14
N GLN A 341 15.35 19.46 0.64
CA GLN A 341 15.22 20.71 -0.11
C GLN A 341 16.09 20.73 -1.38
N VAL A 342 17.34 20.27 -1.30
CA VAL A 342 18.24 20.14 -2.46
C VAL A 342 17.63 19.25 -3.55
N LEU A 343 17.16 18.06 -3.18
CA LEU A 343 16.57 17.12 -4.14
C LEU A 343 15.23 17.61 -4.68
N PHE A 344 14.37 18.17 -3.83
CA PHE A 344 13.03 18.60 -4.21
C PHE A 344 13.04 19.85 -5.10
N LEU A 345 13.87 20.87 -4.79
CA LEU A 345 14.04 22.07 -5.62
C LEU A 345 14.72 21.79 -6.96
N THR A 346 15.44 20.67 -7.07
CA THR A 346 15.98 20.20 -8.35
C THR A 346 15.08 19.20 -9.07
N ALA A 347 13.82 19.07 -8.64
CA ALA A 347 12.79 18.21 -9.24
C ALA A 347 13.14 16.70 -9.25
N GLN A 348 13.97 16.26 -8.30
CA GLN A 348 14.30 14.85 -8.05
C GLN A 348 13.34 14.24 -7.02
N PHE A 349 12.04 14.32 -7.30
CA PHE A 349 10.98 14.03 -6.34
C PHE A 349 11.04 12.62 -5.75
N GLU A 350 11.28 11.63 -6.60
CA GLU A 350 11.32 10.21 -6.21
C GLU A 350 12.46 9.95 -5.22
N ALA A 351 13.65 10.49 -5.50
CA ALA A 351 14.80 10.38 -4.61
C ALA A 351 14.57 11.13 -3.30
N ALA A 352 13.96 12.32 -3.35
CA ALA A 352 13.61 13.11 -2.17
C ALA A 352 12.64 12.36 -1.24
N ILE A 353 11.60 11.73 -1.80
CA ILE A 353 10.63 10.93 -1.04
C ILE A 353 11.30 9.69 -0.45
N ALA A 354 12.07 8.94 -1.25
CA ALA A 354 12.74 7.73 -0.78
C ALA A 354 13.71 8.04 0.37
N PHE A 355 14.48 9.13 0.25
CA PHE A 355 15.34 9.64 1.32
C PHE A 355 14.53 9.92 2.60
N LEU A 356 13.46 10.71 2.50
CA LEU A 356 12.65 11.13 3.65
C LEU A 356 11.95 9.94 4.33
N PHE A 357 11.52 8.95 3.54
CA PHE A 357 10.83 7.75 4.02
C PHE A 357 11.71 6.86 4.92
N ARG A 358 13.03 6.86 4.70
CA ARG A 358 13.98 6.12 5.55
C ARG A 358 14.04 6.66 6.98
N MET A 359 13.68 7.92 7.19
CA MET A 359 13.68 8.57 8.49
C MET A 359 12.33 8.39 9.18
N GLU A 360 12.29 7.64 10.28
CA GLU A 360 11.05 7.25 10.97
C GLU A 360 10.14 8.44 11.29
N ARG A 361 10.69 9.50 11.89
CA ARG A 361 9.93 10.71 12.23
C ARG A 361 9.33 11.42 11.01
N LEU A 362 9.93 11.28 9.83
CA LEU A 362 9.53 12.02 8.62
C LEU A 362 8.77 11.13 7.63
N ARG A 363 8.59 9.85 7.95
CA ARG A 363 8.02 8.83 7.08
C ARG A 363 6.60 9.15 6.66
N CYS A 364 5.77 9.60 7.60
CA CYS A 364 4.40 9.99 7.31
C CYS A 364 4.39 11.15 6.29
N HIS A 365 5.19 12.20 6.47
CA HIS A 365 5.26 13.30 5.50
C HIS A 365 5.72 12.83 4.12
N ALA A 366 6.71 11.94 4.03
CA ALA A 366 7.18 11.38 2.76
C ALA A 366 6.06 10.69 1.98
N VAL A 367 5.24 9.90 2.66
CA VAL A 367 4.08 9.21 2.06
C VAL A 367 3.05 10.21 1.55
N HIS A 368 2.73 11.23 2.34
CA HIS A 368 1.72 12.23 1.94
C HIS A 368 2.19 13.14 0.81
N VAL A 369 3.50 13.46 0.74
CA VAL A 369 4.09 14.12 -0.43
C VAL A 369 4.00 13.22 -1.66
N ALA A 370 4.25 11.92 -1.51
CA ALA A 370 4.09 10.96 -2.61
C ALA A 370 2.64 10.85 -3.10
N LEU A 371 1.66 10.82 -2.20
CA LEU A 371 0.23 10.83 -2.53
C LEU A 371 -0.14 12.08 -3.34
N VAL A 372 0.35 13.25 -2.92
CA VAL A 372 0.15 14.52 -3.63
C VAL A 372 0.71 14.44 -5.05
N LEU A 373 1.96 14.01 -5.22
CA LEU A 373 2.57 13.90 -6.53
C LEU A 373 1.90 12.83 -7.41
N PHE A 374 1.40 11.75 -6.80
CA PHE A 374 0.66 10.71 -7.50
C PHE A 374 -0.68 11.23 -8.04
N GLU A 375 -1.44 11.97 -7.23
CA GLU A 375 -2.71 12.57 -7.66
C GLU A 375 -2.51 13.65 -8.72
N LEU A 376 -1.45 14.45 -8.61
CA LEU A 376 -1.07 15.46 -9.61
C LEU A 376 -0.43 14.86 -10.88
N LYS A 377 -0.29 13.53 -10.97
CA LYS A 377 0.36 12.82 -12.10
C LYS A 377 1.81 13.28 -12.35
N LEU A 378 2.49 13.71 -11.29
CA LEU A 378 3.90 14.08 -11.27
C LEU A 378 4.83 12.93 -10.89
N LEU A 379 4.33 11.95 -10.13
CA LEU A 379 5.15 10.84 -9.63
C LEU A 379 5.50 9.84 -10.74
N LEU A 380 6.78 9.57 -10.93
CA LEU A 380 7.26 8.49 -11.79
C LEU A 380 7.27 7.18 -10.99
N LYS A 381 6.43 6.24 -11.42
CA LYS A 381 6.24 4.96 -10.75
C LYS A 381 7.11 3.87 -11.37
N SER A 382 7.60 2.96 -10.53
CA SER A 382 8.21 1.71 -10.99
C SER A 382 7.14 0.77 -11.57
N SER A 383 7.50 0.03 -12.60
CA SER A 383 6.66 -0.92 -13.33
C SER A 383 6.56 -2.29 -12.66
N GLY A 384 7.54 -2.66 -11.83
CA GLY A 384 7.62 -3.95 -11.13
C GLY A 384 7.41 -3.83 -9.62
N GLN A 385 6.65 -4.75 -9.04
CA GLN A 385 6.40 -4.79 -7.58
C GLN A 385 7.60 -5.21 -6.75
N SER A 386 8.44 -6.09 -7.32
CA SER A 386 9.68 -6.55 -6.71
C SER A 386 10.80 -5.52 -6.79
N ALA A 387 10.59 -4.39 -7.47
CA ALA A 387 11.56 -3.31 -7.50
C ALA A 387 11.79 -2.74 -6.09
N GLN A 388 13.03 -2.31 -5.85
CA GLN A 388 13.38 -1.53 -4.66
C GLN A 388 12.52 -0.27 -4.56
N LEU A 389 12.50 0.35 -3.37
CA LEU A 389 11.69 1.56 -3.15
C LEU A 389 12.02 2.66 -4.18
N LEU A 390 13.30 2.83 -4.50
CA LEU A 390 13.80 3.72 -5.54
C LEU A 390 14.54 2.87 -6.58
N SER A 391 14.20 3.01 -7.86
CA SER A 391 14.81 2.22 -8.94
C SER A 391 15.09 3.07 -10.19
N HIS A 392 16.01 2.62 -11.03
CA HIS A 392 16.20 3.10 -12.40
C HIS A 392 15.68 2.05 -13.37
N GLU A 393 14.91 2.46 -14.38
CA GLU A 393 14.34 1.53 -15.37
C GLU A 393 15.11 1.57 -16.70
N PRO A 394 15.25 0.41 -17.38
CA PRO A 394 15.82 0.36 -18.72
C PRO A 394 15.03 1.26 -19.69
N GLY A 395 15.71 2.23 -20.30
CA GLY A 395 15.11 3.20 -21.22
C GLY A 395 14.81 4.57 -20.60
N ASP A 396 14.86 4.69 -19.27
CA ASP A 396 14.84 6.00 -18.62
C ASP A 396 16.18 6.73 -18.83
N PRO A 397 16.18 8.07 -18.95
CA PRO A 397 17.40 8.86 -18.89
C PRO A 397 18.22 8.54 -17.62
N PRO A 398 19.56 8.55 -17.66
CA PRO A 398 20.40 8.11 -16.54
C PRO A 398 20.16 8.80 -15.18
N CYS A 399 19.66 10.03 -15.18
CA CYS A 399 19.37 10.82 -13.97
C CYS A 399 17.93 10.65 -13.44
N VAL A 400 17.06 9.98 -14.20
CA VAL A 400 15.69 9.74 -13.78
C VAL A 400 15.65 8.57 -12.80
N ARG A 401 14.81 8.69 -11.78
CA ARG A 401 14.52 7.63 -10.82
C ARG A 401 13.02 7.45 -10.74
N ARG A 402 12.60 6.24 -10.38
CA ARG A 402 11.20 5.85 -10.20
C ARG A 402 10.98 5.36 -8.79
N LEU A 403 9.82 5.71 -8.25
CA LEU A 403 9.39 5.30 -6.92
C LEU A 403 8.44 4.11 -7.02
N ASN A 404 8.69 3.05 -6.26
CA ASN A 404 7.73 1.96 -6.09
C ASN A 404 6.61 2.40 -5.14
N PHE A 405 5.64 3.12 -5.69
CA PHE A 405 4.53 3.73 -4.95
C PHE A 405 3.67 2.69 -4.20
N VAL A 406 3.44 1.53 -4.81
CA VAL A 406 2.72 0.42 -4.17
C VAL A 406 3.47 -0.06 -2.93
N ARG A 407 4.78 -0.32 -3.06
CA ARG A 407 5.63 -0.75 -1.93
C ARG A 407 5.69 0.32 -0.84
N LEU A 408 5.78 1.60 -1.21
CA LEU A 408 5.75 2.72 -0.26
C LEU A 408 4.49 2.68 0.61
N LEU A 409 3.31 2.54 0.00
CA LEU A 409 2.05 2.48 0.74
C LEU A 409 1.96 1.23 1.62
N MET A 410 2.30 0.05 1.08
CA MET A 410 2.30 -1.19 1.86
C MET A 410 3.24 -1.14 3.07
N LEU A 411 4.45 -0.58 2.91
CA LEU A 411 5.39 -0.42 4.02
C LEU A 411 4.88 0.56 5.08
N TYR A 412 4.17 1.62 4.67
CA TYR A 412 3.59 2.59 5.59
C TYR A 412 2.40 2.02 6.35
N THR A 413 1.45 1.37 5.66
CA THR A 413 0.23 0.82 6.26
C THR A 413 0.51 -0.33 7.19
N ARG A 414 1.55 -1.14 6.94
CA ARG A 414 1.94 -2.28 7.78
C ARG A 414 2.07 -1.96 9.27
N LYS A 415 2.40 -0.71 9.63
CA LYS A 415 2.46 -0.24 11.02
C LYS A 415 1.11 -0.32 11.74
N PHE A 416 0.01 -0.13 11.02
CA PHE A 416 -1.33 0.07 11.60
C PHE A 416 -2.44 -0.75 10.93
N GLU A 417 -2.14 -1.66 9.99
CA GLU A 417 -3.14 -2.54 9.37
C GLU A 417 -3.93 -3.41 10.38
N SER A 418 -3.29 -3.82 11.48
CA SER A 418 -3.91 -4.65 12.52
C SER A 418 -4.72 -3.85 13.55
N THR A 419 -4.36 -2.59 13.77
CA THR A 419 -4.97 -1.72 14.79
C THR A 419 -6.01 -0.76 14.20
N ASP A 420 -5.75 -0.26 12.99
CA ASP A 420 -6.50 0.78 12.30
C ASP A 420 -6.79 0.38 10.82
N PRO A 421 -7.49 -0.75 10.58
CA PRO A 421 -7.72 -1.26 9.22
C PRO A 421 -8.59 -0.33 8.35
N ARG A 422 -9.42 0.54 8.96
CA ARG A 422 -10.25 1.49 8.21
C ARG A 422 -9.42 2.58 7.57
N GLU A 423 -8.39 3.01 8.29
CA GLU A 423 -7.42 4.01 7.88
C GLU A 423 -6.53 3.41 6.79
N ALA A 424 -6.04 2.17 6.96
CA ALA A 424 -5.22 1.48 5.95
C ALA A 424 -5.96 1.34 4.61
N LEU A 425 -7.27 1.02 4.67
CA LEU A 425 -8.12 0.95 3.49
C LEU A 425 -8.19 2.28 2.71
N GLN A 426 -8.13 3.43 3.39
CA GLN A 426 -8.10 4.74 2.72
C GLN A 426 -6.84 4.92 1.86
N TYR A 427 -5.68 4.45 2.36
CA TYR A 427 -4.43 4.52 1.61
C TYR A 427 -4.43 3.56 0.41
N PHE A 428 -4.95 2.33 0.58
CA PHE A 428 -5.05 1.40 -0.55
C PHE A 428 -5.98 1.88 -1.66
N TYR A 429 -6.96 2.74 -1.37
CA TYR A 429 -7.84 3.28 -2.40
C TYR A 429 -7.11 4.13 -3.47
N PHE A 430 -5.91 4.66 -3.18
CA PHE A 430 -5.05 5.28 -4.20
C PHE A 430 -4.54 4.28 -5.24
N LEU A 431 -4.56 2.98 -4.94
CA LEU A 431 -4.12 1.90 -5.82
C LEU A 431 -5.25 1.32 -6.68
N ARG A 432 -6.44 1.94 -6.68
CA ARG A 432 -7.64 1.44 -7.40
C ARG A 432 -7.47 1.33 -8.91
N ASP A 433 -6.57 2.13 -9.51
CA ASP A 433 -6.28 2.11 -10.94
C ASP A 433 -4.95 1.40 -11.26
N GLU A 434 -4.21 0.96 -10.24
CA GLU A 434 -2.92 0.29 -10.38
C GLU A 434 -3.11 -1.22 -10.57
N LYS A 435 -2.24 -1.81 -11.38
CA LYS A 435 -2.23 -3.24 -11.67
C LYS A 435 -0.87 -3.86 -11.42
N ASP A 436 -0.85 -5.13 -11.06
CA ASP A 436 0.36 -5.92 -10.96
C ASP A 436 0.89 -6.37 -12.33
N SER A 437 2.03 -7.05 -12.32
CA SER A 437 2.64 -7.61 -13.53
C SER A 437 1.78 -8.67 -14.21
N GLN A 438 0.79 -9.23 -13.52
CA GLN A 438 -0.21 -10.18 -14.04
C GLN A 438 -1.52 -9.49 -14.45
N GLY A 439 -1.62 -8.17 -14.30
CA GLY A 439 -2.82 -7.37 -14.60
C GLY A 439 -3.89 -7.38 -13.49
N GLU A 440 -3.62 -7.96 -12.33
CA GLU A 440 -4.49 -7.93 -11.16
C GLU A 440 -4.50 -6.54 -10.52
N ASN A 441 -5.68 -6.08 -10.11
CA ASN A 441 -5.87 -4.78 -9.50
C ASN A 441 -5.24 -4.73 -8.08
N MET A 442 -4.40 -3.73 -7.84
CA MET A 442 -3.65 -3.62 -6.59
C MET A 442 -4.50 -3.30 -5.38
N PHE A 443 -5.54 -2.50 -5.53
CA PHE A 443 -6.50 -2.27 -4.46
C PHE A 443 -7.15 -3.58 -4.01
N LEU A 444 -7.58 -4.44 -4.94
CA LEU A 444 -8.17 -5.73 -4.60
C LEU A 444 -7.19 -6.63 -3.84
N ARG A 445 -5.93 -6.67 -4.27
CA ARG A 445 -4.90 -7.47 -3.63
C ARG A 445 -4.62 -6.98 -2.20
N CYS A 446 -4.34 -5.69 -2.02
CA CYS A 446 -4.05 -5.12 -0.71
C CYS A 446 -5.25 -5.24 0.25
N VAL A 447 -6.48 -5.05 -0.23
CA VAL A 447 -7.69 -5.26 0.60
C VAL A 447 -7.84 -6.73 1.00
N SER A 448 -7.52 -7.67 0.10
CA SER A 448 -7.58 -9.11 0.42
C SER A 448 -6.57 -9.48 1.51
N GLU A 449 -5.35 -8.96 1.45
CA GLU A 449 -4.33 -9.16 2.47
C GLU A 449 -4.75 -8.50 3.81
N LEU A 450 -5.20 -7.24 3.76
CA LEU A 450 -5.67 -6.49 4.93
C LEU A 450 -6.78 -7.21 5.70
N VAL A 451 -7.81 -7.68 5.01
CA VAL A 451 -8.96 -8.35 5.67
C VAL A 451 -8.51 -9.65 6.34
N ILE A 452 -7.62 -10.40 5.70
CA ILE A 452 -7.13 -11.67 6.21
C ILE A 452 -6.22 -11.48 7.43
N GLU A 453 -5.37 -10.45 7.40
CA GLU A 453 -4.42 -10.17 8.47
C GLU A 453 -5.08 -9.51 9.69
N SER A 454 -5.96 -8.53 9.47
CA SER A 454 -6.73 -7.88 10.55
C SER A 454 -7.80 -8.80 11.16
N ARG A 455 -8.29 -9.79 10.41
CA ARG A 455 -9.45 -10.63 10.75
C ARG A 455 -10.76 -9.85 10.96
N GLU A 456 -10.82 -8.60 10.50
CA GLU A 456 -11.98 -7.72 10.64
C GLU A 456 -12.94 -7.86 9.43
N PHE A 457 -13.34 -9.10 9.12
CA PHE A 457 -14.18 -9.44 7.96
C PHE A 457 -15.50 -8.68 7.94
N ASP A 458 -16.27 -8.74 9.03
CA ASP A 458 -17.59 -8.11 9.13
C ASP A 458 -17.52 -6.58 9.03
N MET A 459 -16.47 -5.98 9.59
CA MET A 459 -16.29 -4.54 9.58
C MET A 459 -15.98 -4.04 8.16
N ILE A 460 -15.04 -4.69 7.48
CA ILE A 460 -14.55 -4.24 6.17
C ILE A 460 -15.52 -4.65 5.06
N LEU A 461 -15.89 -5.93 5.02
CA LEU A 461 -16.68 -6.53 3.94
C LEU A 461 -18.18 -6.56 4.24
N GLY A 462 -18.62 -6.25 5.46
CA GLY A 462 -20.01 -6.36 5.85
C GLY A 462 -20.38 -7.77 6.29
N LYS A 463 -21.62 -7.93 6.76
CA LYS A 463 -22.12 -9.21 7.30
C LYS A 463 -23.53 -9.52 6.79
N LEU A 464 -23.90 -10.79 6.79
CA LEU A 464 -25.27 -11.21 6.53
C LEU A 464 -26.10 -11.13 7.81
N GLU A 465 -27.31 -10.60 7.68
CA GLU A 465 -28.35 -10.66 8.72
C GLU A 465 -29.17 -11.96 8.58
N ASN A 466 -29.98 -12.28 9.58
CA ASN A 466 -30.73 -13.55 9.63
C ASN A 466 -31.74 -13.72 8.48
N ASP A 467 -32.22 -12.62 7.90
CA ASP A 467 -33.10 -12.62 6.74
C ASP A 467 -32.35 -12.85 5.41
N GLY A 468 -31.01 -12.95 5.46
CA GLY A 468 -30.12 -13.06 4.32
C GLY A 468 -29.87 -11.74 3.59
N SER A 469 -30.33 -10.60 4.15
CA SER A 469 -29.91 -9.29 3.71
C SER A 469 -28.46 -9.02 4.16
N ARG A 470 -27.73 -8.21 3.38
CA ARG A 470 -26.34 -7.86 3.70
C ARG A 470 -26.31 -6.49 4.36
N LYS A 471 -25.76 -6.42 5.57
CA LYS A 471 -25.34 -5.16 6.19
C LYS A 471 -24.03 -4.70 5.54
N PRO A 472 -23.96 -3.46 5.00
CA PRO A 472 -22.76 -2.97 4.34
C PRO A 472 -21.60 -2.81 5.31
N GLY A 473 -20.39 -3.08 4.81
CA GLY A 473 -19.12 -2.81 5.49
C GLY A 473 -18.52 -1.47 5.04
N VAL A 474 -17.28 -1.22 5.46
CA VAL A 474 -16.55 -0.01 5.04
C VAL A 474 -16.24 -0.01 3.54
N ILE A 475 -16.02 -1.19 2.94
CA ILE A 475 -15.66 -1.31 1.52
C ILE A 475 -16.77 -0.82 0.58
N ASP A 476 -18.03 -0.89 1.01
CA ASP A 476 -19.21 -0.44 0.25
C ASP A 476 -19.19 1.06 -0.06
N LYS A 477 -18.41 1.84 0.69
CA LYS A 477 -18.18 3.24 0.37
C LYS A 477 -17.40 3.40 -0.92
N PHE A 478 -16.46 2.51 -1.22
CA PHE A 478 -15.50 2.70 -2.32
C PHE A 478 -15.97 2.13 -3.66
N THR A 479 -16.87 1.15 -3.64
CA THR A 479 -17.40 0.49 -4.83
C THR A 479 -18.84 0.09 -4.64
N SER A 480 -19.63 0.25 -5.71
CA SER A 480 -21.02 -0.24 -5.75
C SER A 480 -21.09 -1.76 -5.93
N ASP A 481 -20.09 -2.37 -6.58
CA ASP A 481 -20.00 -3.82 -6.72
C ASP A 481 -18.86 -4.37 -5.86
N THR A 482 -19.24 -4.87 -4.69
CA THR A 482 -18.31 -5.46 -3.71
C THR A 482 -18.09 -6.96 -3.94
N LYS A 483 -18.89 -7.62 -4.79
CA LYS A 483 -18.80 -9.07 -5.00
C LYS A 483 -17.46 -9.55 -5.52
N PRO A 484 -16.78 -8.86 -6.47
CA PRO A 484 -15.46 -9.29 -6.93
C PRO A 484 -14.43 -9.28 -5.79
N ILE A 485 -14.50 -8.26 -4.93
CA ILE A 485 -13.62 -8.11 -3.77
C ILE A 485 -13.86 -9.26 -2.79
N ILE A 486 -15.12 -9.47 -2.41
CA ILE A 486 -15.49 -10.51 -1.43
C ILE A 486 -15.11 -11.90 -1.95
N ASN A 487 -15.35 -12.21 -3.23
CA ASN A 487 -14.93 -13.49 -3.82
C ASN A 487 -13.41 -13.65 -3.83
N LYS A 488 -12.65 -12.58 -4.09
CA LYS A 488 -11.18 -12.64 -4.04
C LYS A 488 -10.71 -12.91 -2.61
N VAL A 489 -11.24 -12.22 -1.61
CA VAL A 489 -10.91 -12.47 -0.20
C VAL A 489 -11.29 -13.90 0.20
N ALA A 490 -12.46 -14.39 -0.22
CA ALA A 490 -12.90 -15.76 0.03
C ALA A 490 -11.94 -16.79 -0.57
N SER A 491 -11.49 -16.58 -1.81
CA SER A 491 -10.50 -17.45 -2.46
C SER A 491 -9.15 -17.44 -1.74
N VAL A 492 -8.68 -16.27 -1.27
CA VAL A 492 -7.45 -16.18 -0.46
C VAL A 492 -7.61 -16.88 0.88
N ALA A 493 -8.75 -16.74 1.55
CA ALA A 493 -9.08 -17.46 2.79
C ALA A 493 -9.08 -18.99 2.57
N GLU A 494 -9.72 -19.46 1.50
CA GLU A 494 -9.76 -20.87 1.09
C GLU A 494 -8.34 -21.42 0.86
N ASN A 495 -7.50 -20.69 0.12
CA ASN A 495 -6.10 -21.06 -0.15
C ASN A 495 -5.23 -21.10 1.12
N LYS A 496 -5.54 -20.28 2.13
CA LYS A 496 -4.89 -20.30 3.45
C LYS A 496 -5.47 -21.36 4.40
N GLY A 497 -6.49 -22.12 3.99
CA GLY A 497 -7.14 -23.15 4.80
C GLY A 497 -8.17 -22.63 5.81
N LEU A 498 -8.57 -21.35 5.72
CA LEU A 498 -9.60 -20.74 6.56
C LEU A 498 -11.00 -21.03 5.99
N PHE A 499 -11.37 -22.31 5.92
CA PHE A 499 -12.57 -22.76 5.19
C PHE A 499 -13.89 -22.20 5.72
N GLU A 500 -14.01 -22.01 7.04
CA GLU A 500 -15.24 -21.48 7.64
C GLU A 500 -15.46 -20.01 7.28
N GLU A 501 -14.40 -19.20 7.35
CA GLU A 501 -14.45 -17.79 6.93
C GLU A 501 -14.65 -17.70 5.42
N ALA A 502 -13.98 -18.54 4.63
CA ALA A 502 -14.23 -18.63 3.19
C ALA A 502 -15.70 -18.96 2.88
N ALA A 503 -16.33 -19.88 3.60
CA ALA A 503 -17.75 -20.20 3.43
C ALA A 503 -18.65 -18.99 3.74
N LYS A 504 -18.41 -18.27 4.85
CA LYS A 504 -19.15 -17.03 5.17
C LYS A 504 -18.97 -15.95 4.11
N LEU A 505 -17.75 -15.80 3.57
CA LEU A 505 -17.45 -14.80 2.54
C LEU A 505 -18.07 -15.16 1.19
N TYR A 506 -18.05 -16.43 0.79
CA TYR A 506 -18.76 -16.86 -0.43
C TYR A 506 -20.28 -16.71 -0.28
N ASP A 507 -20.83 -16.94 0.91
CA ASP A 507 -22.24 -16.70 1.23
C ASP A 507 -22.58 -15.20 1.11
N LEU A 508 -21.73 -14.34 1.66
CA LEU A 508 -21.81 -12.88 1.51
C LEU A 508 -21.75 -12.42 0.04
N ALA A 509 -20.95 -13.10 -0.79
CA ALA A 509 -20.84 -12.88 -2.23
C ALA A 509 -21.96 -13.55 -3.06
N LYS A 510 -22.89 -14.27 -2.42
CA LYS A 510 -23.98 -15.04 -3.04
C LYS A 510 -23.50 -16.17 -3.97
N ASN A 511 -22.38 -16.80 -3.65
CA ASN A 511 -21.84 -17.94 -4.39
C ASN A 511 -22.23 -19.27 -3.70
N ALA A 512 -23.47 -19.71 -3.93
CA ALA A 512 -24.05 -20.87 -3.24
C ALA A 512 -23.27 -22.17 -3.49
N ASP A 513 -22.73 -22.38 -4.69
CA ASP A 513 -21.94 -23.57 -5.03
C ASP A 513 -20.72 -23.72 -4.12
N LYS A 514 -19.94 -22.64 -3.98
CA LYS A 514 -18.75 -22.66 -3.13
C LYS A 514 -19.07 -22.78 -1.65
N VAL A 515 -20.15 -22.17 -1.19
CA VAL A 515 -20.61 -22.31 0.20
C VAL A 515 -20.89 -23.78 0.51
N LEU A 516 -21.72 -24.44 -0.29
CA LEU A 516 -22.08 -25.84 -0.01
C LEU A 516 -20.89 -26.78 -0.22
N GLU A 517 -20.00 -26.51 -1.18
CA GLU A 517 -18.76 -27.28 -1.36
C GLU A 517 -17.88 -27.25 -0.09
N LEU A 518 -17.64 -26.05 0.45
CA LEU A 518 -16.84 -25.89 1.67
C LEU A 518 -17.54 -26.45 2.90
N MET A 519 -18.86 -26.27 3.01
CA MET A 519 -19.64 -26.85 4.11
C MET A 519 -19.61 -28.39 4.06
N ASN A 520 -19.65 -29.01 2.89
CA ASN A 520 -19.50 -30.47 2.76
C ASN A 520 -18.15 -30.94 3.30
N LYS A 521 -17.06 -30.24 2.93
CA LYS A 521 -15.70 -30.55 3.43
C LYS A 521 -15.57 -30.35 4.94
N LEU A 522 -16.20 -29.32 5.50
CA LEU A 522 -16.20 -29.02 6.93
C LEU A 522 -17.05 -30.00 7.75
N LEU A 523 -18.23 -30.39 7.24
CA LEU A 523 -19.17 -31.28 7.93
C LEU A 523 -18.71 -32.74 7.90
N SER A 524 -18.16 -33.20 6.78
CA SER A 524 -17.74 -34.59 6.59
C SER A 524 -16.94 -35.18 7.76
N PRO A 525 -15.86 -34.55 8.27
CA PRO A 525 -15.08 -35.12 9.38
C PRO A 525 -15.76 -35.06 10.75
N VAL A 526 -16.79 -34.20 10.93
CA VAL A 526 -17.46 -34.02 12.22
C VAL A 526 -18.75 -34.83 12.36
N VAL A 527 -19.31 -35.34 11.25
CA VAL A 527 -20.57 -36.10 11.23
C VAL A 527 -20.61 -37.23 12.28
N PRO A 528 -19.60 -38.14 12.37
CA PRO A 528 -19.65 -39.28 13.28
C PRO A 528 -19.31 -38.93 14.74
N GLN A 529 -18.86 -37.71 15.02
CA GLN A 529 -18.40 -37.33 16.35
C GLN A 529 -19.58 -37.17 17.32
N ILE A 530 -19.34 -37.34 18.62
CA ILE A 530 -20.36 -37.12 19.65
C ILE A 530 -20.60 -35.61 19.81
N SER A 531 -21.85 -35.19 19.74
CA SER A 531 -22.26 -33.80 19.97
C SER A 531 -22.11 -33.46 21.45
N ALA A 532 -21.17 -32.57 21.77
CA ALA A 532 -21.01 -31.99 23.10
C ALA A 532 -21.27 -30.47 23.06
N PRO A 533 -21.72 -29.85 24.16
CA PRO A 533 -21.91 -28.40 24.22
C PRO A 533 -20.62 -27.67 23.84
N GLN A 534 -20.72 -26.70 22.93
CA GLN A 534 -19.60 -25.92 22.37
C GLN A 534 -18.60 -26.74 21.52
N SER A 535 -18.95 -27.96 21.12
CA SER A 535 -18.12 -28.75 20.22
C SER A 535 -18.05 -28.13 18.82
N ASN A 536 -16.96 -28.40 18.10
CA ASN A 536 -16.82 -28.03 16.69
C ASN A 536 -17.99 -28.58 15.85
N LYS A 537 -18.46 -29.80 16.16
CA LYS A 537 -19.64 -30.40 15.53
C LYS A 537 -20.88 -29.54 15.71
N GLU A 538 -21.19 -29.13 16.93
CA GLU A 538 -22.38 -28.31 17.22
C GLU A 538 -22.32 -26.97 16.49
N ARG A 539 -21.16 -26.30 16.51
CA ARG A 539 -20.97 -25.01 15.83
C ARG A 539 -21.15 -25.12 14.32
N LEU A 540 -20.52 -26.11 13.68
CA LEU A 540 -20.64 -26.35 12.24
C LEU A 540 -22.05 -26.81 11.85
N LYS A 541 -22.69 -27.64 12.68
CA LYS A 541 -24.09 -28.04 12.51
C LYS A 541 -25.01 -26.82 12.52
N ASN A 542 -24.87 -25.93 13.51
CA ASN A 542 -25.71 -24.73 13.62
C ASN A 542 -25.51 -23.80 12.41
N MET A 543 -24.27 -23.64 11.95
CA MET A 543 -23.97 -22.88 10.72
C MET A 543 -24.62 -23.51 9.49
N ALA A 544 -24.52 -24.83 9.33
CA ALA A 544 -25.11 -25.56 8.20
C ALA A 544 -26.64 -25.50 8.21
N LEU A 545 -27.28 -25.64 9.38
CA LEU A 545 -28.74 -25.51 9.52
C LEU A 545 -29.21 -24.10 9.16
N SER A 546 -28.52 -23.07 9.63
CA SER A 546 -28.84 -21.68 9.27
C SER A 546 -28.77 -21.44 7.75
N ILE A 547 -27.71 -21.95 7.09
CA ILE A 547 -27.57 -21.85 5.63
C ILE A 547 -28.70 -22.61 4.92
N ALA A 548 -28.99 -23.84 5.36
CA ALA A 548 -30.04 -24.69 4.77
C ALA A 548 -31.42 -24.05 4.87
N GLU A 549 -31.79 -23.53 6.04
CA GLU A 549 -33.06 -22.85 6.27
C GLU A 549 -33.20 -21.62 5.37
N ARG A 550 -32.16 -20.77 5.30
CA ARG A 550 -32.19 -19.58 4.45
C ARG A 550 -32.25 -19.93 2.96
N TYR A 551 -31.43 -20.87 2.49
CA TYR A 551 -31.41 -21.25 1.07
C TYR A 551 -32.74 -21.83 0.63
N ARG A 552 -33.37 -22.67 1.48
CA ARG A 552 -34.73 -23.17 1.24
C ARG A 552 -35.77 -22.06 1.21
N ALA A 553 -35.73 -21.12 2.15
CA ALA A 553 -36.68 -20.01 2.21
C ALA A 553 -36.56 -19.07 1.00
N GLN A 554 -35.35 -18.88 0.48
CA GLN A 554 -35.07 -17.99 -0.65
C GLN A 554 -35.09 -18.70 -2.02
N GLY A 555 -35.26 -20.02 -2.06
CA GLY A 555 -35.23 -20.80 -3.30
C GLY A 555 -33.85 -20.85 -3.97
N ILE A 556 -32.77 -20.70 -3.19
CA ILE A 556 -31.39 -20.78 -3.68
C ILE A 556 -31.01 -22.26 -3.79
N SER A 557 -30.54 -22.68 -4.97
CA SER A 557 -30.02 -24.02 -5.22
C SER A 557 -28.63 -23.92 -5.81
N ALA A 558 -27.72 -24.75 -5.33
CA ALA A 558 -26.42 -24.99 -5.95
C ALA A 558 -26.53 -26.08 -7.03
N ASN A 559 -25.40 -26.50 -7.56
CA ASN A 559 -25.25 -27.73 -8.32
C ASN A 559 -25.89 -28.90 -7.56
N LYS A 560 -26.79 -29.61 -8.25
CA LYS A 560 -27.58 -30.73 -7.71
C LYS A 560 -26.74 -31.75 -6.94
N PHE A 561 -25.50 -32.02 -7.37
CA PHE A 561 -24.62 -32.99 -6.70
C PHE A 561 -24.07 -32.49 -5.36
N VAL A 562 -23.67 -31.21 -5.32
CA VAL A 562 -23.17 -30.55 -4.11
C VAL A 562 -24.29 -30.37 -3.10
N ASP A 563 -25.46 -29.94 -3.59
CA ASP A 563 -26.69 -29.76 -2.82
C ASP A 563 -27.17 -31.08 -2.20
N SER A 564 -27.23 -32.15 -3.00
CA SER A 564 -27.61 -33.48 -2.50
C SER A 564 -26.64 -34.02 -1.45
N THR A 565 -25.35 -33.78 -1.62
CA THR A 565 -24.31 -34.18 -0.65
C THR A 565 -24.51 -33.44 0.68
N PHE A 566 -24.80 -32.14 0.61
CA PHE A 566 -24.99 -31.30 1.79
C PHE A 566 -26.19 -31.74 2.64
N TYR A 567 -27.36 -31.93 2.03
CA TYR A 567 -28.54 -32.39 2.76
C TYR A 567 -28.36 -33.82 3.30
N LEU A 568 -27.68 -34.69 2.56
CA LEU A 568 -27.35 -36.04 3.03
C LEU A 568 -26.42 -36.02 4.25
N LEU A 569 -25.44 -35.11 4.30
CA LEU A 569 -24.58 -34.91 5.48
C LEU A 569 -25.38 -34.38 6.68
N LEU A 570 -26.34 -33.47 6.48
CA LEU A 570 -27.23 -32.98 7.54
C LEU A 570 -28.12 -34.10 8.10
N ASP A 571 -28.66 -34.96 7.24
CA ASP A 571 -29.44 -36.11 7.65
C ASP A 571 -28.58 -37.13 8.41
N LEU A 572 -27.33 -37.34 7.97
CA LEU A 572 -26.36 -38.17 8.69
C LEU A 572 -25.99 -37.59 10.06
N ILE A 573 -25.85 -36.28 10.20
CA ILE A 573 -25.67 -35.65 11.52
C ILE A 573 -26.86 -35.96 12.43
N THR A 574 -28.08 -35.86 11.91
CA THR A 574 -29.30 -36.19 12.66
C THR A 574 -29.32 -37.67 13.07
N PHE A 575 -28.92 -38.57 12.17
CA PHE A 575 -28.76 -39.99 12.46
C PHE A 575 -27.78 -40.25 13.62
N PHE A 576 -26.56 -39.68 13.54
CA PHE A 576 -25.54 -39.87 14.58
C PHE A 576 -25.95 -39.22 15.91
N ASP A 577 -26.65 -38.09 15.90
CA ASP A 577 -27.14 -37.46 17.13
C ASP A 577 -28.19 -38.33 17.84
N GLU A 578 -29.14 -38.91 17.11
CA GLU A 578 -30.12 -39.87 17.66
C GLU A 578 -29.45 -41.17 18.14
N TYR A 579 -28.46 -41.66 17.40
CA TYR A 579 -27.67 -42.83 17.77
C TYR A 579 -26.91 -42.60 19.09
N HIS A 580 -26.15 -41.51 19.22
CA HIS A 580 -25.41 -41.19 20.44
C HIS A 580 -26.32 -40.85 21.63
N SER A 581 -27.52 -40.33 21.37
CA SER A 581 -28.54 -40.09 22.41
C SER A 581 -29.21 -41.37 22.91
N GLY A 582 -28.93 -42.53 22.29
CA GLY A 582 -29.50 -43.83 22.66
C GLY A 582 -30.92 -44.07 22.11
N HIS A 583 -31.43 -43.20 21.22
CA HIS A 583 -32.71 -43.37 20.54
C HIS A 583 -32.59 -44.31 19.34
N ILE A 584 -32.24 -45.56 19.63
CA ILE A 584 -31.90 -46.62 18.65
C ILE A 584 -32.97 -46.79 17.56
N ASP A 585 -34.25 -46.77 17.90
CA ASP A 585 -35.34 -47.00 16.93
C ASP A 585 -35.49 -45.82 15.95
N ARG A 586 -35.35 -44.57 16.44
CA ARG A 586 -35.36 -43.38 15.57
C ARG A 586 -34.15 -43.34 14.65
N ALA A 587 -32.97 -43.68 15.17
CA ALA A 587 -31.76 -43.77 14.37
C ALA A 587 -31.90 -44.82 13.26
N PHE A 588 -32.53 -45.97 13.57
CA PHE A 588 -32.84 -47.00 12.57
C PHE A 588 -33.79 -46.49 11.47
N ASP A 589 -34.87 -45.80 11.84
CA ASP A 589 -35.82 -45.23 10.87
C ASP A 589 -35.18 -44.17 9.96
N ILE A 590 -34.19 -43.42 10.46
CA ILE A 590 -33.45 -42.45 9.64
C ILE A 590 -32.56 -43.18 8.64
N ILE A 591 -31.75 -44.15 9.06
CA ILE A 591 -30.83 -44.83 8.15
C ILE A 591 -31.54 -45.66 7.07
N ASP A 592 -32.69 -46.27 7.40
CA ASP A 592 -33.55 -46.96 6.43
C ASP A 592 -34.07 -45.99 5.35
N ARG A 593 -34.50 -44.79 5.75
CA ARG A 593 -34.95 -43.73 4.83
C ARG A 593 -33.82 -43.17 3.97
N LEU A 594 -32.61 -43.05 4.52
CA LEU A 594 -31.46 -42.52 3.78
C LEU A 594 -31.00 -43.45 2.66
N LYS A 595 -31.34 -44.74 2.73
CA LYS A 595 -31.02 -45.74 1.69
C LYS A 595 -29.52 -45.75 1.33
N LEU A 596 -28.67 -45.46 2.32
CA LEU A 596 -27.22 -45.43 2.20
C LEU A 596 -26.60 -46.81 2.29
N VAL A 597 -27.17 -47.68 3.13
CA VAL A 597 -26.70 -49.04 3.39
C VAL A 597 -27.82 -50.04 3.12
N PRO A 598 -27.52 -51.28 2.68
CA PRO A 598 -28.54 -52.28 2.44
C PRO A 598 -29.05 -52.89 3.76
N LEU A 599 -30.37 -52.88 3.93
CA LEU A 599 -31.07 -53.56 5.04
C LEU A 599 -31.79 -54.85 4.58
N ASN A 600 -31.53 -55.29 3.35
CA ASN A 600 -31.95 -56.58 2.84
C ASN A 600 -30.89 -57.11 1.84
N GLN A 601 -30.85 -58.43 1.64
CA GLN A 601 -29.82 -59.04 0.78
C GLN A 601 -29.99 -58.63 -0.70
N GLU A 602 -31.22 -58.39 -1.14
CA GLU A 602 -31.55 -58.06 -2.53
C GLU A 602 -31.06 -56.66 -2.95
N SER A 603 -30.98 -55.70 -2.02
CA SER A 603 -30.50 -54.34 -2.33
C SER A 603 -28.98 -54.19 -2.27
N VAL A 604 -28.23 -55.23 -1.91
CA VAL A 604 -26.76 -55.12 -1.74
C VAL A 604 -26.09 -54.67 -3.04
N GLU A 605 -26.39 -55.32 -4.17
CA GLU A 605 -25.78 -54.97 -5.47
C GLU A 605 -26.18 -53.55 -5.93
N GLU A 606 -27.45 -53.18 -5.75
CA GLU A 606 -27.95 -51.83 -6.07
C GLU A 606 -27.19 -50.76 -5.27
N ARG A 607 -27.00 -51.00 -3.97
CA ARG A 607 -26.28 -50.06 -3.07
C ARG A 607 -24.80 -50.00 -3.40
N VAL A 608 -24.15 -51.11 -3.78
CA VAL A 608 -22.75 -51.12 -4.24
C VAL A 608 -22.59 -50.33 -5.53
N ALA A 609 -23.55 -50.43 -6.46
CA ALA A 609 -23.55 -49.62 -7.67
C ALA A 609 -23.75 -48.12 -7.36
N ALA A 610 -24.69 -47.79 -6.47
CA ALA A 610 -24.94 -46.42 -6.02
C ALA A 610 -23.73 -45.81 -5.28
N PHE A 611 -22.96 -46.61 -4.54
CA PHE A 611 -21.78 -46.16 -3.81
C PHE A 611 -20.75 -45.44 -4.69
N ARG A 612 -20.59 -45.90 -5.94
CA ARG A 612 -19.66 -45.29 -6.91
C ARG A 612 -20.03 -43.85 -7.26
N ASN A 613 -21.28 -43.48 -7.09
CA ASN A 613 -21.80 -42.15 -7.40
C ASN A 613 -21.80 -41.22 -6.18
N PHE A 614 -21.43 -41.68 -4.99
CA PHE A 614 -21.32 -40.79 -3.82
C PHE A 614 -20.06 -39.94 -3.87
N SER A 615 -20.17 -38.73 -3.34
CA SER A 615 -19.04 -37.83 -3.13
C SER A 615 -18.05 -38.41 -2.12
N ASP A 616 -16.80 -37.95 -2.18
CA ASP A 616 -15.78 -38.40 -1.23
C ASP A 616 -16.19 -38.10 0.21
N GLU A 617 -16.81 -36.96 0.47
CA GLU A 617 -17.31 -36.53 1.77
C GLU A 617 -18.27 -37.54 2.42
N ILE A 618 -19.11 -38.22 1.62
CA ILE A 618 -20.01 -39.27 2.09
C ILE A 618 -19.26 -40.60 2.25
N ARG A 619 -18.39 -40.94 1.29
CA ARG A 619 -17.60 -42.19 1.31
C ARG A 619 -16.74 -42.30 2.56
N HIS A 620 -16.12 -41.19 3.00
CA HIS A 620 -15.32 -41.15 4.24
C HIS A 620 -16.13 -41.49 5.50
N ASN A 621 -17.42 -41.17 5.53
CA ASN A 621 -18.30 -41.43 6.68
C ASN A 621 -18.90 -42.84 6.68
N LEU A 622 -18.81 -43.58 5.58
CA LEU A 622 -19.52 -44.85 5.44
C LEU A 622 -19.09 -45.90 6.46
N SER A 623 -17.80 -45.96 6.81
CA SER A 623 -17.29 -46.93 7.79
C SER A 623 -17.98 -46.78 9.15
N GLU A 624 -18.11 -45.53 9.63
CA GLU A 624 -18.78 -45.22 10.89
C GLU A 624 -20.29 -45.45 10.80
N VAL A 625 -20.91 -45.14 9.65
CA VAL A 625 -22.33 -45.41 9.42
C VAL A 625 -22.62 -46.92 9.49
N LEU A 626 -21.75 -47.75 8.89
CA LEU A 626 -21.87 -49.21 8.97
C LEU A 626 -21.75 -49.71 10.40
N LEU A 627 -20.77 -49.23 11.16
CA LEU A 627 -20.58 -49.60 12.57
C LEU A 627 -21.76 -49.17 13.44
N ALA A 628 -22.23 -47.93 13.29
CA ALA A 628 -23.39 -47.43 14.03
C ALA A 628 -24.65 -48.24 13.71
N THR A 629 -24.89 -48.55 12.43
CA THR A 629 -26.03 -49.36 11.99
C THR A 629 -25.95 -50.78 12.55
N MET A 630 -24.77 -51.40 12.51
CA MET A 630 -24.55 -52.73 13.09
C MET A 630 -24.75 -52.72 14.62
N ASN A 631 -24.34 -51.65 15.31
CA ASN A 631 -24.56 -51.49 16.76
C ASN A 631 -26.04 -51.32 17.11
N ILE A 632 -26.80 -50.60 16.28
CA ILE A 632 -28.26 -50.49 16.39
C ILE A 632 -28.90 -51.87 16.27
N LEU A 633 -28.58 -52.64 15.23
CA LEU A 633 -29.10 -54.00 15.02
C LEU A 633 -28.76 -54.94 16.18
N PHE A 634 -27.51 -54.93 16.64
CA PHE A 634 -27.05 -55.73 17.77
C PHE A 634 -27.76 -55.36 19.08
N THR A 635 -28.00 -54.06 19.30
CA THR A 635 -28.72 -53.57 20.48
C THR A 635 -30.19 -53.98 20.43
N GLN A 636 -30.85 -53.89 19.28
CA GLN A 636 -32.22 -54.38 19.10
C GLN A 636 -32.31 -55.90 19.31
N PHE A 637 -31.33 -56.67 18.81
CA PHE A 637 -31.22 -58.11 19.05
C PHE A 637 -31.07 -58.44 20.54
N LYS A 638 -30.17 -57.73 21.25
CA LYS A 638 -30.03 -57.88 22.71
C LYS A 638 -31.32 -57.54 23.47
N ARG A 639 -32.03 -56.47 23.07
CA ARG A 639 -33.34 -56.12 23.66
C ARG A 639 -34.38 -57.22 23.46
N LEU A 640 -34.40 -57.86 22.30
CA LEU A 640 -35.29 -59.00 21.99
C LEU A 640 -34.94 -60.26 22.81
N LYS A 641 -33.66 -60.54 23.05
CA LYS A 641 -33.22 -61.69 23.87
C LYS A 641 -33.31 -61.43 25.38
N GLY A 642 -33.17 -60.18 25.82
CA GLY A 642 -33.18 -59.76 27.23
C GLY A 642 -34.57 -59.62 27.86
N THR A 643 -35.63 -59.56 27.05
CA THR A 643 -37.01 -59.68 27.55
C THR A 643 -37.28 -61.10 28.02
N SER A 644 -37.24 -61.32 29.34
CA SER A 644 -37.55 -62.61 29.98
C SER A 644 -38.94 -63.13 29.59
N PRO A 645 -39.19 -64.47 29.57
CA PRO A 645 -40.42 -65.08 29.03
C PRO A 645 -41.70 -64.88 29.88
N SER A 646 -41.76 -63.87 30.74
CA SER A 646 -42.78 -63.76 31.79
C SER A 646 -44.01 -62.90 31.44
N SER A 647 -44.08 -62.27 30.26
CA SER A 647 -45.33 -61.63 29.80
C SER A 647 -45.98 -62.43 28.66
N ALA A 648 -46.94 -63.28 29.03
CA ALA A 648 -47.82 -63.99 28.12
C ALA A 648 -48.67 -62.99 27.31
N SER A 649 -48.30 -62.74 26.04
CA SER A 649 -49.22 -62.24 24.99
C SER A 649 -48.60 -62.04 23.59
N ARG A 650 -47.31 -62.27 23.34
CA ARG A 650 -46.74 -62.18 21.97
C ARG A 650 -46.60 -63.57 21.32
N PRO A 651 -47.09 -63.79 20.08
CA PRO A 651 -46.94 -65.06 19.39
C PRO A 651 -45.45 -65.36 19.16
N GLN A 652 -44.99 -66.53 19.57
CA GLN A 652 -43.59 -66.97 19.50
C GLN A 652 -42.99 -66.86 18.08
N ARG A 653 -43.81 -67.08 17.05
CA ARG A 653 -43.44 -66.92 15.63
C ARG A 653 -42.99 -65.50 15.28
N VAL A 654 -43.60 -64.45 15.86
CA VAL A 654 -43.26 -63.04 15.55
C VAL A 654 -41.88 -62.67 16.09
N ILE A 655 -41.46 -63.30 17.20
CA ILE A 655 -40.15 -63.09 17.80
C ILE A 655 -39.08 -63.82 16.98
N GLU A 656 -39.36 -65.05 16.53
CA GLU A 656 -38.48 -65.83 15.65
C GLU A 656 -38.31 -65.15 14.27
N ASP A 657 -39.38 -64.61 13.70
CA ASP A 657 -39.34 -63.88 12.43
C ASP A 657 -38.49 -62.60 12.55
N ARG A 658 -38.63 -61.85 13.65
CA ARG A 658 -37.81 -60.64 13.89
C ARG A 658 -36.34 -60.94 14.18
N ASP A 659 -36.05 -62.04 14.87
CA ASP A 659 -34.68 -62.51 15.11
C ASP A 659 -33.99 -62.87 13.78
N SER A 660 -34.70 -63.63 12.93
CA SER A 660 -34.25 -63.96 11.58
C SER A 660 -34.03 -62.71 10.72
N GLN A 661 -34.94 -61.73 10.81
CA GLN A 661 -34.85 -60.47 10.07
C GLN A 661 -33.61 -59.64 10.47
N LEU A 662 -33.34 -59.47 11.77
CA LEU A 662 -32.17 -58.72 12.25
C LEU A 662 -30.84 -59.41 11.86
N ARG A 663 -30.77 -60.74 11.95
CA ARG A 663 -29.62 -61.51 11.48
C ARG A 663 -29.42 -61.37 9.96
N SER A 664 -30.52 -61.35 9.20
CA SER A 664 -30.49 -61.13 7.75
C SER A 664 -29.97 -59.73 7.38
N GLN A 665 -30.43 -58.70 8.09
CA GLN A 665 -29.95 -57.32 7.96
C GLN A 665 -28.46 -57.18 8.26
N ALA A 666 -27.98 -57.81 9.33
CA ALA A 666 -26.56 -57.85 9.68
C ALA A 666 -25.70 -58.49 8.58
N ARG A 667 -26.15 -59.62 8.01
CA ARG A 667 -25.46 -60.29 6.88
C ARG A 667 -25.42 -59.41 5.63
N ALA A 668 -26.49 -58.67 5.34
CA ALA A 668 -26.55 -57.77 4.20
C ALA A 668 -25.51 -56.63 4.33
N LEU A 669 -25.34 -56.05 5.52
CA LEU A 669 -24.34 -55.01 5.80
C LEU A 669 -22.90 -55.52 5.62
N ILE A 670 -22.61 -56.76 6.05
CA ILE A 670 -21.26 -57.35 5.93
C ILE A 670 -20.95 -57.70 4.48
N THR A 671 -21.91 -58.29 3.77
CA THR A 671 -21.79 -58.55 2.33
C THR A 671 -21.49 -57.25 1.59
N PHE A 672 -22.22 -56.18 1.90
CA PHE A 672 -21.99 -54.85 1.35
C PHE A 672 -20.60 -54.29 1.68
N ALA A 673 -20.18 -54.34 2.94
CA ALA A 673 -18.87 -53.88 3.39
C ALA A 673 -17.70 -54.63 2.70
N GLY A 674 -17.90 -55.91 2.37
CA GLY A 674 -16.94 -56.72 1.63
C GLY A 674 -16.91 -56.46 0.12
N MET A 675 -17.99 -55.94 -0.46
CA MET A 675 -18.11 -55.69 -1.92
C MET A 675 -17.73 -54.27 -2.34
N ILE A 676 -17.72 -53.29 -1.43
CA ILE A 676 -17.37 -51.91 -1.76
C ILE A 676 -15.88 -51.77 -2.10
N PRO A 677 -15.51 -51.10 -3.22
CA PRO A 677 -14.13 -50.92 -3.67
C PRO A 677 -13.38 -49.82 -2.90
N TYR A 678 -13.75 -49.59 -1.65
CA TYR A 678 -13.18 -48.61 -0.75
C TYR A 678 -12.59 -49.38 0.44
N ARG A 679 -11.31 -49.17 0.75
CA ARG A 679 -10.70 -49.79 1.92
C ARG A 679 -11.31 -49.17 3.18
N THR A 680 -12.44 -49.70 3.64
CA THR A 680 -12.86 -49.55 5.03
C THR A 680 -11.69 -49.99 5.91
N SER A 681 -11.45 -49.32 7.04
CA SER A 681 -10.34 -49.69 7.91
C SER A 681 -10.47 -51.18 8.28
N GLY A 682 -9.38 -51.95 8.26
CA GLY A 682 -9.44 -53.40 8.55
C GLY A 682 -10.09 -53.72 9.90
N ASP A 683 -10.02 -52.78 10.86
CA ASP A 683 -10.71 -52.82 12.15
C ASP A 683 -12.25 -52.75 12.00
N THR A 684 -12.78 -51.95 11.07
CA THR A 684 -14.23 -51.85 10.80
C THR A 684 -14.81 -53.19 10.40
N ASN A 685 -14.21 -53.87 9.41
CA ASN A 685 -14.71 -55.16 8.95
C ASN A 685 -14.59 -56.25 10.02
N ALA A 686 -13.51 -56.24 10.81
CA ALA A 686 -13.34 -57.18 11.92
C ALA A 686 -14.41 -57.00 13.01
N ARG A 687 -14.75 -55.75 13.37
CA ARG A 687 -15.80 -55.44 14.35
C ARG A 687 -17.19 -55.81 13.83
N LEU A 688 -17.48 -55.54 12.56
CA LEU A 688 -18.75 -55.94 11.93
C LEU A 688 -18.95 -57.47 12.01
N VAL A 689 -17.91 -58.25 11.65
CA VAL A 689 -17.95 -59.72 11.74
C VAL A 689 -18.06 -60.19 13.19
N GLN A 690 -17.31 -59.60 14.13
CA GLN A 690 -17.38 -59.95 15.55
C GLN A 690 -18.81 -59.79 16.10
N MET A 691 -19.49 -58.70 15.76
CA MET A 691 -20.86 -58.46 16.21
C MET A 691 -21.87 -59.39 15.56
N GLU A 692 -21.68 -59.78 14.31
CA GLU A 692 -22.53 -60.77 13.64
C GLU A 692 -22.39 -62.15 14.26
N VAL A 693 -21.16 -62.56 14.58
CA VAL A 693 -20.89 -63.82 15.28
C VAL A 693 -21.58 -63.84 16.65
N LEU A 694 -21.65 -62.69 17.34
CA LEU A 694 -22.39 -62.57 18.60
C LEU A 694 -23.93 -62.55 18.42
N MET A 695 -24.42 -62.33 17.20
CA MET A 695 -25.84 -62.43 16.85
C MET A 695 -26.23 -63.82 16.37
N ASN A 696 -25.28 -64.63 15.89
CA ASN A 696 -25.49 -65.99 15.43
C ASN A 696 -25.62 -66.96 16.61
#